data_AF-A0A818TZ49-F1
#
_entry.id   AF-A0A818TZ49-F1
#
_cell.length_a   1.000
_cell.length_b   1.000
_cell.length_c   1.000
_cell.angle_alpha   90.00
_cell.angle_beta   90.00
_cell.angle_gamma   90.00
#
_symmetry.space_group_name_H-M   'P 1'
#
loop_
_entity.id
_entity.type
_entity.pdbx_description
1 polymer ?
#
loop_
_entity_poly.entity_id
_entity_poly.type
_entity_poly.pdbx_seq_one_letter_code
_entity_poly.pdbx_strand_id
1 'polypeptide(L)'
;MSHDHYFCPLCTSANVFKSYSTLFTHIRNEHSDKSPFMIRCELNALCGSRYSSFDSYRQHIYRCHRSLIDPFDNDHSGSVAIEKALNDIGGSSVDCISSNEPDLTVDSDEFIHPEEELSEIDYQPINFGPILNNVFDQNTGCTKLTAFYTYFLLEFREHHLLPQKLVQLIISNICSLLDIIIKITNAKTLSACAPVIDFATVLREINQIISFISKNEYQFLKQCTEHFDYQPPTKIMLNTAEECANYVPLKQSVSCMLHDDQLLQAIIDNIKSLSTCTAKDKDLIISNRQCRSVRSNLVRPTNSNALLLKLYTDGIDITNPIGPKKDSHKLTCFYYLLDDLPEIVRSQVDSIGLHCLCYTKNLNNDNSRRMLMNILVEDLNKLQIEGISIPRLSSRIYFVFSTFCADNLASNEIGGLQKNFNGGHFCRHCFITYENRHIPLTDISFVPRSRLKHDKIVNHIIANNGRQIVQGVKGLSWFHDLIGFHSTESLPPDIMHDIAEGACPLITSALLKEAVQQRLLTHTDIEQSTSNFVYGFYDSSNKPPPIKKQHLTTSYIAGTASQKLCLFQLFPVIFHDIIDHLTLMILYTVLREIISYVYSNPIRKSWISYMNELCKRFHALMVEHLPDLVTPKVHFITEYPRSIEKHGLPILNSCLRFEAKHLYFKQIASRAFNFKNPLLTLAKRYQLRSCLLNKTKSLSLSAVTTIRSSKLIEWCKLSHSIQHLLMKDVNKINTIYECSSIDYHHINIRQGSIVVHHLAHAEEIPVFCQIYCILKVEDKCMIIAEILDTISFNDKLWSYQIELTGTLIKIDIEHCFSIFPHCLDSYVVEQSHYINILTRLTKK
;
A
#
# COMPACT_ATOMS: atom_id res chain seq x y z
N MET A 1 28.32 -49.61 -29.44
CA MET A 1 27.21 -49.38 -30.38
C MET A 1 26.89 -47.89 -30.32
N SER A 2 27.08 -47.17 -31.41
CA SER A 2 26.76 -45.74 -31.50
C SER A 2 25.25 -45.54 -31.44
N HIS A 3 24.76 -44.94 -30.35
CA HIS A 3 23.36 -44.53 -30.23
C HIS A 3 23.19 -43.11 -30.79
N ASP A 4 23.34 -42.94 -32.11
CA ASP A 4 23.18 -41.63 -32.76
C ASP A 4 21.71 -41.25 -33.03
N HIS A 5 20.76 -41.97 -32.42
CA HIS A 5 19.33 -41.85 -32.72
C HIS A 5 18.48 -42.14 -31.48
N TYR A 6 17.56 -41.23 -31.16
CA TYR A 6 16.63 -41.32 -30.03
C TYR A 6 15.21 -41.60 -30.49
N PHE A 7 14.41 -42.26 -29.65
CA PHE A 7 13.02 -42.62 -29.97
C PHE A 7 12.06 -41.98 -28.98
N CYS A 8 10.86 -41.64 -29.45
CA CYS A 8 9.78 -41.19 -28.57
C CYS A 8 9.04 -42.41 -28.00
N PRO A 9 9.06 -42.63 -26.67
CA PRO A 9 8.41 -43.78 -26.05
C PRO A 9 6.87 -43.71 -26.04
N LEU A 10 6.28 -42.58 -26.47
CA LEU A 10 4.84 -42.35 -26.50
C LEU A 10 4.22 -42.47 -27.90
N CYS A 11 5.04 -42.64 -28.95
CA CYS A 11 4.56 -42.82 -30.32
C CYS A 11 4.45 -44.29 -30.70
N THR A 12 3.38 -44.66 -31.41
CA THR A 12 3.21 -46.00 -32.00
C THR A 12 4.03 -46.19 -33.27
N SER A 13 4.41 -45.10 -33.95
CA SER A 13 5.38 -45.11 -35.05
C SER A 13 6.80 -44.87 -34.52
N ALA A 14 7.78 -45.65 -35.00
CA ALA A 14 9.18 -45.51 -34.63
C ALA A 14 9.80 -44.24 -35.26
N ASN A 15 9.38 -43.07 -34.77
CA ASN A 15 9.97 -41.79 -35.15
C ASN A 15 11.38 -41.71 -34.54
N VAL A 16 12.35 -41.46 -35.41
CA VAL A 16 13.77 -41.42 -35.06
C VAL A 16 14.23 -39.97 -34.99
N PHE A 17 14.79 -39.56 -33.86
CA PHE A 17 15.26 -38.19 -33.58
C PHE A 17 16.78 -38.15 -33.51
N LYS A 18 17.38 -37.11 -34.11
CA LYS A 18 18.84 -36.96 -34.21
C LYS A 18 19.47 -36.34 -32.95
N SER A 19 18.67 -35.71 -32.08
CA SER A 19 19.13 -35.14 -30.81
C SER A 19 18.06 -35.17 -29.74
N TYR A 20 18.46 -35.00 -28.48
CA TYR A 20 17.49 -34.94 -27.37
C TYR A 20 16.67 -33.65 -27.39
N SER A 21 17.24 -32.55 -27.89
CA SER A 21 16.51 -31.28 -28.11
C SER A 21 15.34 -31.43 -29.10
N THR A 22 15.55 -32.15 -30.21
CA THR A 22 14.49 -32.43 -31.20
C THR A 22 13.44 -33.39 -30.66
N LEU A 23 13.86 -34.41 -29.89
CA LEU A 23 12.93 -35.30 -29.18
C LEU A 23 12.07 -34.54 -28.14
N PHE A 24 12.65 -33.63 -27.36
CA PHE A 24 11.92 -32.83 -26.38
C PHE A 24 10.91 -31.89 -27.01
N THR A 25 11.28 -31.26 -28.12
CA THR A 25 10.36 -30.41 -28.87
C THR A 25 9.17 -31.22 -29.37
N HIS A 26 9.41 -32.43 -29.89
CA HIS A 26 8.35 -33.35 -30.29
C HIS A 26 7.46 -33.78 -29.12
N ILE A 27 8.04 -34.22 -28.00
CA ILE A 27 7.22 -34.67 -26.85
C ILE A 27 6.39 -33.53 -26.28
N ARG A 28 6.95 -32.31 -26.22
CA ARG A 28 6.22 -31.14 -25.80
C ARG A 28 5.04 -30.87 -26.73
N ASN A 29 5.27 -30.80 -28.03
CA ASN A 29 4.21 -30.36 -28.95
C ASN A 29 3.15 -31.44 -29.20
N GLU A 30 3.54 -32.72 -29.23
CA GLU A 30 2.65 -33.80 -29.65
C GLU A 30 2.02 -34.57 -28.48
N HIS A 31 2.58 -34.48 -27.28
CA HIS A 31 2.16 -35.32 -26.15
C HIS A 31 1.92 -34.58 -24.83
N SER A 32 2.45 -33.37 -24.59
CA SER A 32 2.34 -32.74 -23.25
C SER A 32 0.91 -32.50 -22.79
N ASP A 33 -0.01 -32.31 -23.73
CA ASP A 33 -1.39 -31.94 -23.45
C ASP A 33 -2.35 -33.15 -23.52
N LYS A 34 -1.82 -34.36 -23.80
CA LYS A 34 -2.62 -35.59 -23.82
C LYS A 34 -2.85 -36.10 -22.41
N SER A 35 -4.11 -36.28 -22.01
CA SER A 35 -4.47 -36.87 -20.71
C SER A 35 -4.86 -38.35 -20.86
N PRO A 36 -4.27 -39.28 -20.09
CA PRO A 36 -3.18 -39.07 -19.14
C PRO A 36 -1.79 -39.10 -19.80
N PHE A 37 -0.95 -38.09 -19.52
CA PHE A 37 0.46 -38.10 -19.91
C PHE A 37 1.23 -38.95 -18.90
N MET A 38 1.87 -40.02 -19.36
CA MET A 38 2.76 -40.84 -18.53
C MET A 38 3.96 -41.29 -19.35
N ILE A 39 5.15 -40.84 -19.00
CA ILE A 39 6.39 -41.19 -19.70
C ILE A 39 7.39 -41.86 -18.75
N ARG A 40 8.06 -42.90 -19.23
CA ARG A 40 9.10 -43.63 -18.49
C ARG A 40 10.47 -43.27 -19.06
N CYS A 41 11.44 -43.02 -18.19
CA CYS A 41 12.83 -42.83 -18.59
C CYS A 41 13.50 -44.19 -18.90
N GLU A 42 13.99 -44.32 -20.13
CA GLU A 42 14.65 -45.54 -20.63
C GLU A 42 16.12 -45.29 -21.05
N LEU A 43 16.67 -44.11 -20.76
CA LEU A 43 18.04 -43.73 -21.12
C LEU A 43 19.13 -44.57 -20.43
N ASN A 44 18.80 -45.17 -19.29
CA ASN A 44 19.68 -46.08 -18.57
C ASN A 44 18.83 -47.24 -18.03
N ALA A 45 19.31 -48.47 -18.20
CA ALA A 45 18.66 -49.69 -17.72
C ALA A 45 18.33 -49.65 -16.21
N LEU A 46 19.04 -48.82 -15.42
CA LEU A 46 18.83 -48.65 -13.99
C LEU A 46 17.91 -47.48 -13.60
N CYS A 47 17.49 -46.62 -14.54
CA CYS A 47 16.67 -45.45 -14.18
C CYS A 47 15.20 -45.82 -13.99
N GLY A 48 14.49 -46.16 -15.08
CA GLY A 48 13.11 -46.65 -15.05
C GLY A 48 12.05 -45.70 -14.46
N SER A 49 12.40 -44.48 -14.04
CA SER A 49 11.52 -43.50 -13.39
C SER A 49 10.36 -43.07 -14.30
N ARG A 50 9.18 -42.86 -13.72
CA ARG A 50 7.95 -42.45 -14.43
C ARG A 50 7.55 -41.03 -14.06
N TYR A 51 7.05 -40.29 -15.04
CA TYR A 51 6.63 -38.89 -14.87
C TYR A 51 5.24 -38.67 -15.46
N SER A 52 4.41 -37.95 -14.71
CA SER A 52 3.05 -37.55 -15.12
C SER A 52 3.00 -36.18 -15.81
N SER A 53 4.15 -35.51 -15.95
CA SER A 53 4.28 -34.24 -16.69
C SER A 53 5.58 -34.20 -17.49
N PHE A 54 5.56 -33.48 -18.62
CA PHE A 54 6.73 -33.32 -19.48
C PHE A 54 7.87 -32.54 -18.80
N ASP A 55 7.56 -31.50 -18.04
CA ASP A 55 8.59 -30.67 -17.39
C ASP A 55 9.39 -31.44 -16.33
N SER A 56 8.72 -32.29 -15.53
CA SER A 56 9.39 -33.15 -14.57
C SER A 56 10.29 -34.19 -15.25
N TYR A 57 9.83 -34.78 -16.36
CA TYR A 57 10.65 -35.67 -17.18
C TYR A 57 11.89 -34.93 -17.71
N ARG A 58 11.73 -33.74 -18.30
CA ARG A 58 12.84 -32.95 -18.86
C ARG A 58 13.88 -32.58 -17.81
N GLN A 59 13.45 -32.13 -16.64
CA GLN A 59 14.36 -31.78 -15.53
C GLN A 59 15.17 -32.99 -15.05
N HIS A 60 14.52 -34.15 -14.96
CA HIS A 60 15.19 -35.39 -14.58
C HIS A 60 16.30 -35.77 -15.57
N ILE A 61 16.05 -35.71 -16.87
CA ILE A 61 17.05 -36.06 -17.90
C ILE A 61 18.28 -35.15 -17.77
N TYR A 62 18.09 -33.83 -17.63
CA TYR A 62 19.20 -32.89 -17.46
C TYR A 62 19.94 -33.01 -16.13
N ARG A 63 19.31 -33.55 -15.08
CA ARG A 63 19.94 -33.75 -13.77
C ARG A 63 20.67 -35.08 -13.67
N CYS A 64 20.08 -36.16 -14.20
CA CYS A 64 20.53 -37.53 -13.96
C CYS A 64 21.22 -38.18 -15.17
N HIS A 65 20.97 -37.67 -16.39
CA HIS A 65 21.45 -38.28 -17.64
C HIS A 65 22.21 -37.30 -18.53
N ARG A 66 22.64 -36.15 -18.00
CA ARG A 66 23.33 -35.09 -18.76
C ARG A 66 24.55 -35.57 -19.54
N SER A 67 25.30 -36.52 -18.99
CA SER A 67 26.49 -37.08 -19.63
C SER A 67 26.19 -38.04 -20.79
N LEU A 68 24.95 -38.50 -20.93
CA LEU A 68 24.53 -39.45 -21.98
C LEU A 68 23.95 -38.75 -23.22
N ILE A 69 23.80 -37.42 -23.20
CA ILE A 69 23.03 -36.66 -24.19
C ILE A 69 23.82 -35.58 -24.97
N ASP A 70 25.16 -35.50 -24.90
CA ASP A 70 25.91 -34.34 -25.50
C ASP A 70 27.29 -34.66 -26.11
N PRO A 71 27.72 -33.98 -27.21
CA PRO A 71 28.35 -32.64 -27.10
C PRO A 71 28.00 -31.61 -28.23
N PHE A 72 26.91 -31.78 -28.98
CA PHE A 72 26.53 -30.88 -30.10
C PHE A 72 25.22 -30.10 -29.90
N ASP A 73 24.54 -30.19 -28.74
CA ASP A 73 23.36 -29.39 -28.41
C ASP A 73 23.75 -28.05 -27.73
N ASN A 74 24.88 -27.45 -28.16
CA ASN A 74 25.27 -26.08 -27.81
C ASN A 74 24.56 -25.07 -28.72
N ASP A 75 23.26 -24.87 -28.44
CA ASP A 75 22.59 -23.62 -28.82
C ASP A 75 22.36 -22.80 -27.54
N HIS A 76 23.07 -21.67 -27.49
CA HIS A 76 23.32 -20.88 -26.29
C HIS A 76 22.07 -20.16 -25.76
N SER A 77 21.65 -20.48 -24.53
CA SER A 77 21.15 -19.50 -23.54
C SER A 77 20.81 -20.20 -22.20
N GLY A 78 21.79 -20.34 -21.31
CA GLY A 78 21.48 -20.67 -19.91
C GLY A 78 22.54 -21.36 -19.04
N SER A 79 23.62 -21.93 -19.60
CA SER A 79 24.46 -22.86 -18.82
C SER A 79 25.65 -22.26 -18.06
N VAL A 80 26.03 -21.00 -18.27
CA VAL A 80 27.21 -20.39 -17.59
C VAL A 80 26.95 -20.14 -16.08
N ALA A 81 25.70 -20.20 -15.62
CA ALA A 81 25.35 -19.93 -14.21
C ALA A 81 25.42 -21.17 -13.28
N ILE A 82 25.52 -22.39 -13.82
CA ILE A 82 25.36 -23.63 -13.02
C ILE A 82 26.70 -24.30 -12.70
N GLU A 83 27.70 -24.25 -13.59
CA GLU A 83 29.02 -24.84 -13.31
C GLU A 83 29.80 -24.09 -12.23
N LYS A 84 29.51 -22.80 -12.01
CA LYS A 84 30.12 -22.03 -10.92
C LYS A 84 29.47 -22.30 -9.56
N ALA A 85 28.23 -22.82 -9.54
CA ALA A 85 27.51 -23.11 -8.30
C ALA A 85 27.76 -24.53 -7.75
N LEU A 86 28.27 -25.44 -8.58
CA LEU A 86 28.54 -26.84 -8.18
C LEU A 86 29.97 -27.06 -7.68
N ASN A 87 30.93 -26.19 -8.03
CA ASN A 87 32.31 -26.30 -7.54
C ASN A 87 32.52 -25.71 -6.14
N ASP A 88 31.57 -24.91 -5.62
CA ASP A 88 31.66 -24.31 -4.28
C ASP A 88 30.98 -25.18 -3.20
N ILE A 89 30.45 -26.35 -3.55
CA ILE A 89 29.78 -27.28 -2.62
C ILE A 89 30.44 -28.65 -2.73
N GLY A 90 31.66 -28.78 -2.20
CA GLY A 90 32.38 -30.05 -2.21
C GLY A 90 33.65 -30.08 -1.37
N GLY A 91 33.49 -30.26 -0.06
CA GLY A 91 34.59 -30.59 0.86
C GLY A 91 34.08 -31.01 2.24
N SER A 92 34.09 -32.32 2.51
CA SER A 92 33.79 -33.01 3.79
C SER A 92 34.61 -32.43 4.97
N SER A 93 34.16 -32.43 6.23
CA SER A 93 33.90 -33.62 7.06
C SER A 93 33.15 -33.30 8.37
N VAL A 94 32.64 -34.37 8.98
CA VAL A 94 31.87 -34.51 10.23
C VAL A 94 32.58 -33.91 11.46
N ASP A 95 31.84 -33.20 12.33
CA ASP A 95 31.74 -33.48 13.78
C ASP A 95 30.63 -32.65 14.46
N CYS A 96 29.97 -33.30 15.42
CA CYS A 96 28.89 -32.77 16.24
C CYS A 96 29.44 -31.94 17.43
N ILE A 97 28.71 -30.91 17.88
CA ILE A 97 28.31 -30.65 19.28
C ILE A 97 27.54 -29.30 19.38
N SER A 98 26.49 -29.35 20.19
CA SER A 98 25.51 -28.35 20.62
C SER A 98 26.00 -26.95 21.02
N SER A 99 25.18 -25.93 20.74
CA SER A 99 24.77 -24.90 21.72
C SER A 99 23.58 -24.09 21.20
N ASN A 100 22.82 -23.53 22.13
CA ASN A 100 21.40 -23.20 22.05
C ASN A 100 21.07 -21.84 21.43
N GLU A 101 19.84 -21.82 20.89
CA GLU A 101 18.91 -20.72 20.57
C GLU A 101 19.18 -19.76 19.39
N PRO A 102 18.16 -19.55 18.52
CA PRO A 102 18.29 -18.76 17.30
C PRO A 102 17.98 -17.28 17.51
N ASP A 103 18.80 -16.47 16.82
CA ASP A 103 18.61 -15.05 16.55
C ASP A 103 17.22 -14.78 15.94
N LEU A 104 16.36 -14.07 16.68
CA LEU A 104 15.04 -13.65 16.24
C LEU A 104 15.13 -12.40 15.35
N THR A 105 15.54 -12.60 14.09
CA THR A 105 15.22 -11.70 12.98
C THR A 105 14.87 -12.55 11.75
N VAL A 106 13.69 -13.15 11.76
CA VAL A 106 13.12 -13.75 10.55
C VAL A 106 12.21 -12.70 9.94
N ASP A 107 12.69 -12.08 8.86
CA ASP A 107 11.89 -11.24 7.97
C ASP A 107 10.64 -12.00 7.53
N SER A 108 9.49 -11.46 7.89
CA SER A 108 8.18 -11.93 7.48
C SER A 108 7.90 -11.51 6.03
N ASP A 109 8.43 -12.24 5.07
CA ASP A 109 8.06 -12.12 3.65
C ASP A 109 7.79 -13.53 3.06
N GLU A 110 6.94 -14.34 3.73
CA GLU A 110 6.24 -15.42 3.03
C GLU A 110 5.15 -14.78 2.15
N PHE A 111 5.51 -14.46 0.92
CA PHE A 111 4.58 -14.12 -0.13
C PHE A 111 3.67 -15.33 -0.41
N ILE A 112 2.50 -15.34 0.24
CA ILE A 112 1.33 -15.95 -0.37
C ILE A 112 1.04 -15.07 -1.58
N HIS A 113 1.29 -15.58 -2.79
CA HIS A 113 0.70 -15.00 -3.98
C HIS A 113 -0.80 -14.90 -3.72
N PRO A 114 -1.40 -13.70 -3.64
CA PRO A 114 -2.82 -13.64 -3.89
C PRO A 114 -2.95 -14.23 -5.29
N GLU A 115 -3.68 -15.33 -5.43
CA GLU A 115 -4.35 -15.56 -6.70
C GLU A 115 -5.09 -14.25 -6.96
N GLU A 116 -4.65 -13.52 -7.99
CA GLU A 116 -5.44 -12.44 -8.53
C GLU A 116 -6.75 -13.12 -8.94
N GLU A 117 -7.76 -13.10 -8.05
CA GLU A 117 -9.11 -12.92 -8.52
C GLU A 117 -9.01 -11.71 -9.43
N LEU A 118 -9.16 -11.97 -10.73
CA LEU A 118 -9.31 -10.98 -11.78
C LEU A 118 -10.42 -10.03 -11.32
N SER A 119 -10.06 -9.00 -10.56
CA SER A 119 -10.91 -7.85 -10.36
C SER A 119 -11.16 -7.35 -11.77
N GLU A 120 -12.41 -7.46 -12.22
CA GLU A 120 -12.84 -7.01 -13.53
C GLU A 120 -12.18 -5.66 -13.82
N ILE A 121 -11.38 -5.63 -14.89
CA ILE A 121 -10.63 -4.46 -15.33
C ILE A 121 -11.65 -3.33 -15.48
N ASP A 122 -11.56 -2.33 -14.61
CA ASP A 122 -12.42 -1.15 -14.62
C ASP A 122 -12.12 -0.34 -15.88
N TYR A 123 -12.79 -0.71 -16.98
CA TYR A 123 -12.67 -0.03 -18.26
C TYR A 123 -13.50 1.25 -18.16
N GLN A 124 -12.84 2.34 -17.81
CA GLN A 124 -13.41 3.68 -17.95
C GLN A 124 -13.23 4.12 -19.42
N PRO A 125 -14.28 4.14 -20.26
CA PRO A 125 -14.17 4.78 -21.55
C PRO A 125 -13.95 6.28 -21.33
N ILE A 126 -12.77 6.77 -21.72
CA ILE A 126 -12.50 8.20 -21.75
C ILE A 126 -13.58 8.87 -22.61
N ASN A 127 -14.26 9.89 -22.07
CA ASN A 127 -15.19 10.70 -22.86
C ASN A 127 -14.37 11.56 -23.83
N PHE A 128 -14.26 11.11 -25.08
CA PHE A 128 -13.51 11.79 -26.16
C PHE A 128 -14.20 13.06 -26.69
N GLY A 129 -15.41 13.39 -26.21
CA GLY A 129 -16.20 14.54 -26.67
C GLY A 129 -15.47 15.89 -26.69
N PRO A 130 -14.66 16.25 -25.67
CA PRO A 130 -13.94 17.53 -25.67
C PRO A 130 -12.74 17.58 -26.65
N ILE A 131 -12.15 16.43 -26.99
CA ILE A 131 -10.98 16.33 -27.88
C ILE A 131 -11.42 16.45 -29.35
N LEU A 132 -12.60 15.91 -29.68
CA LEU A 132 -13.16 15.90 -31.03
C LEU A 132 -13.72 17.26 -31.49
N ASN A 133 -14.04 18.17 -30.56
CA ASN A 133 -14.79 19.39 -30.88
C ASN A 133 -13.96 20.55 -31.46
N ASN A 134 -12.65 20.42 -31.70
CA ASN A 134 -11.84 21.49 -32.29
C ASN A 134 -10.63 20.94 -33.08
N VAL A 135 -10.88 20.28 -34.23
CA VAL A 135 -9.84 19.70 -35.13
C VAL A 135 -9.61 20.54 -36.40
N PHE A 136 -10.28 21.69 -36.56
CA PHE A 136 -10.29 22.43 -37.83
C PHE A 136 -9.05 23.33 -38.11
N ASP A 137 -7.94 23.11 -37.41
CA ASP A 137 -6.66 23.78 -37.70
C ASP A 137 -5.50 22.76 -37.70
N GLN A 138 -4.79 22.64 -38.83
CA GLN A 138 -3.83 21.54 -39.10
C GLN A 138 -2.67 21.52 -38.10
N ASN A 139 -2.18 22.69 -37.66
CA ASN A 139 -1.07 22.76 -36.70
C ASN A 139 -1.50 22.36 -35.28
N THR A 140 -2.72 22.69 -34.86
CA THR A 140 -3.24 22.32 -33.53
C THR A 140 -3.73 20.87 -33.48
N GLY A 141 -4.17 20.29 -34.60
CA GLY A 141 -4.56 18.88 -34.71
C GLY A 141 -3.41 17.89 -34.48
N CYS A 142 -2.27 18.09 -35.16
CA CYS A 142 -1.10 17.23 -35.02
C CYS A 142 -0.52 17.25 -33.59
N THR A 143 -0.44 18.42 -32.95
CA THR A 143 0.02 18.53 -31.56
C THR A 143 -0.89 17.79 -30.58
N LYS A 144 -2.23 17.89 -30.76
CA LYS A 144 -3.20 17.15 -29.93
C LYS A 144 -3.06 15.64 -30.11
N LEU A 145 -2.86 15.17 -31.34
CA LEU A 145 -2.65 13.76 -31.64
C LEU A 145 -1.33 13.23 -31.04
N THR A 146 -0.24 13.99 -31.16
CA THR A 146 1.05 13.68 -30.54
C THR A 146 0.92 13.55 -29.03
N ALA A 147 0.26 14.50 -28.38
CA ALA A 147 -0.03 14.42 -26.95
C ALA A 147 -0.89 13.19 -26.63
N PHE A 148 -1.97 12.95 -27.37
CA PHE A 148 -2.84 11.80 -27.16
C PHE A 148 -2.09 10.46 -27.27
N TYR A 149 -1.29 10.28 -28.32
CA TYR A 149 -0.54 9.05 -28.49
C TYR A 149 0.55 8.87 -27.43
N THR A 150 1.21 9.95 -27.01
CA THR A 150 2.18 9.91 -25.91
C THR A 150 1.51 9.50 -24.60
N TYR A 151 0.31 10.03 -24.33
CA TYR A 151 -0.51 9.64 -23.20
C TYR A 151 -0.91 8.15 -23.26
N PHE A 152 -1.37 7.68 -24.42
CA PHE A 152 -1.69 6.27 -24.65
C PHE A 152 -0.51 5.34 -24.36
N LEU A 153 0.71 5.73 -24.75
CA LEU A 153 1.92 4.99 -24.40
C LEU A 153 2.26 5.04 -22.91
N LEU A 154 2.02 6.17 -22.25
CA LEU A 154 2.18 6.30 -20.79
C LEU A 154 1.22 5.35 -20.05
N GLU A 155 -0.03 5.22 -20.48
CA GLU A 155 -1.00 4.30 -19.88
C GLU A 155 -0.53 2.84 -20.00
N PHE A 156 -0.13 2.41 -21.20
CA PHE A 156 0.38 1.05 -21.41
C PHE A 156 1.61 0.75 -20.54
N ARG A 157 2.51 1.72 -20.42
CA ARG A 157 3.78 1.53 -19.70
C ARG A 157 3.64 1.65 -18.20
N GLU A 158 2.87 2.61 -17.68
CA GLU A 158 2.91 3.00 -16.27
C GLU A 158 1.61 2.74 -15.51
N HIS A 159 0.47 2.62 -16.20
CA HIS A 159 -0.79 2.17 -15.60
C HIS A 159 -0.93 0.65 -15.71
N HIS A 160 -0.85 0.11 -16.92
CA HIS A 160 -0.95 -1.33 -17.17
C HIS A 160 0.38 -2.08 -16.97
N LEU A 161 1.49 -1.35 -16.82
CA LEU A 161 2.81 -1.91 -16.54
C LEU A 161 3.20 -3.01 -17.56
N LEU A 162 2.84 -2.84 -18.83
CA LEU A 162 3.08 -3.82 -19.89
C LEU A 162 4.58 -3.94 -20.20
N PRO A 163 5.08 -5.16 -20.47
CA PRO A 163 6.47 -5.35 -20.90
C PRO A 163 6.76 -4.59 -22.20
N GLN A 164 7.95 -4.00 -22.32
CA GLN A 164 8.33 -3.19 -23.48
C GLN A 164 8.18 -3.95 -24.81
N LYS A 165 8.47 -5.26 -24.83
CA LYS A 165 8.28 -6.11 -26.03
C LYS A 165 6.82 -6.18 -26.46
N LEU A 166 5.88 -6.28 -25.50
CA LEU A 166 4.45 -6.35 -25.79
C LEU A 166 3.93 -5.00 -26.30
N VAL A 167 4.37 -3.90 -25.68
CA VAL A 167 4.04 -2.54 -26.16
C VAL A 167 4.51 -2.36 -27.61
N GLN A 168 5.75 -2.75 -27.93
CA GLN A 168 6.26 -2.66 -29.30
C GLN A 168 5.50 -3.55 -30.30
N LEU A 169 5.06 -4.74 -29.88
CA LEU A 169 4.22 -5.61 -30.71
C LEU A 169 2.85 -4.97 -31.00
N ILE A 170 2.18 -4.42 -29.99
CA ILE A 170 0.89 -3.73 -30.15
C ILE A 170 1.04 -2.56 -31.13
N ILE A 171 2.07 -1.75 -30.97
CA ILE A 171 2.36 -0.60 -31.84
C ILE A 171 2.60 -1.05 -33.28
N SER A 172 3.43 -2.07 -33.48
CA SER A 172 3.73 -2.63 -34.82
C SER A 172 2.47 -3.11 -35.53
N ASN A 173 1.55 -3.74 -34.80
CA ASN A 173 0.27 -4.19 -35.34
C ASN A 173 -0.65 -3.02 -35.70
N ILE A 174 -0.70 -1.97 -34.87
CA ILE A 174 -1.44 -0.73 -35.18
C ILE A 174 -0.90 -0.06 -36.45
N CYS A 175 0.42 0.11 -36.57
CA CYS A 175 1.04 0.66 -37.78
C CYS A 175 0.71 -0.17 -39.03
N SER A 176 0.81 -1.49 -38.92
CA SER A 176 0.51 -2.41 -40.02
C SER A 176 -0.96 -2.32 -40.46
N LEU A 177 -1.89 -2.21 -39.50
CA LEU A 177 -3.31 -2.02 -39.79
C LEU A 177 -3.56 -0.69 -40.52
N LEU A 178 -2.95 0.40 -40.05
CA LEU A 178 -3.04 1.69 -40.71
C LEU A 178 -2.51 1.63 -42.15
N ASP A 179 -1.38 0.95 -42.39
CA ASP A 179 -0.83 0.76 -43.74
C ASP A 179 -1.77 -0.03 -44.66
N ILE A 180 -2.48 -1.04 -44.14
CA ILE A 180 -3.50 -1.78 -44.88
C ILE A 180 -4.68 -0.85 -45.24
N ILE A 181 -5.17 -0.06 -44.29
CA ILE A 181 -6.27 0.90 -44.52
C ILE A 181 -5.86 1.94 -45.57
N ILE A 182 -4.62 2.46 -45.52
CA ILE A 182 -4.08 3.39 -46.54
C ILE A 182 -4.10 2.75 -47.93
N LYS A 183 -3.63 1.49 -48.06
CA LYS A 183 -3.63 0.76 -49.34
C LYS A 183 -5.05 0.57 -49.89
N ILE A 184 -6.01 0.19 -49.03
CA ILE A 184 -7.42 0.03 -49.42
C ILE A 184 -8.03 1.36 -49.87
N THR A 185 -7.75 2.44 -49.12
CA THR A 185 -8.26 3.78 -49.43
C THR A 185 -7.76 4.25 -50.79
N ASN A 186 -6.44 4.13 -51.03
CA ASN A 186 -5.81 4.48 -52.31
C ASN A 186 -6.37 3.67 -53.48
N ALA A 187 -6.60 2.37 -53.28
CA ALA A 187 -7.18 1.51 -54.32
C ALA A 187 -8.62 1.92 -54.68
N LYS A 188 -9.39 2.45 -53.71
CA LYS A 188 -10.78 2.91 -53.92
C LYS A 188 -10.87 4.34 -54.48
N THR A 189 -9.95 5.24 -54.13
CA THR A 189 -9.93 6.63 -54.65
C THR A 189 -9.53 6.73 -56.13
N LEU A 190 -8.90 5.70 -56.70
CA LEU A 190 -8.69 5.56 -58.15
C LEU A 190 -10.00 5.44 -58.97
N SER A 191 -11.16 5.32 -58.32
CA SER A 191 -12.47 5.07 -58.98
C SER A 191 -13.52 6.19 -58.85
N ALA A 192 -13.25 7.32 -58.18
CA ALA A 192 -14.21 8.43 -58.06
C ALA A 192 -13.54 9.81 -57.85
N CYS A 193 -14.25 10.89 -58.22
CA CYS A 193 -13.80 12.29 -58.16
C CYS A 193 -13.09 12.67 -56.83
N ALA A 194 -12.09 13.54 -56.97
CA ALA A 194 -11.20 13.99 -55.89
C ALA A 194 -11.98 14.51 -54.66
N PRO A 195 -11.81 13.88 -53.47
CA PRO A 195 -12.34 14.43 -52.23
C PRO A 195 -11.53 15.67 -51.80
N VAL A 196 -12.19 16.60 -51.11
CA VAL A 196 -11.62 17.86 -50.58
C VAL A 196 -10.59 17.62 -49.45
N ILE A 197 -10.51 16.41 -48.90
CA ILE A 197 -9.47 15.97 -47.96
C ILE A 197 -9.04 14.54 -48.33
N ASP A 198 -7.74 14.33 -48.60
CA ASP A 198 -7.18 13.00 -48.84
C ASP A 198 -7.02 12.23 -47.53
N PHE A 199 -8.00 11.36 -47.23
CA PHE A 199 -8.00 10.49 -46.05
C PHE A 199 -6.72 9.64 -45.94
N ALA A 200 -6.12 9.23 -47.06
CA ALA A 200 -4.87 8.47 -47.05
C ALA A 200 -3.69 9.31 -46.55
N THR A 201 -3.70 10.62 -46.79
CA THR A 201 -2.68 11.54 -46.28
C THR A 201 -2.81 11.74 -44.77
N VAL A 202 -4.03 11.90 -44.24
CA VAL A 202 -4.26 11.97 -42.78
C VAL A 202 -3.78 10.70 -42.06
N LEU A 203 -4.10 9.52 -42.60
CA LEU A 203 -3.63 8.26 -42.02
C LEU A 203 -2.10 8.11 -42.08
N ARG A 204 -1.46 8.64 -43.13
CA ARG A 204 0.00 8.62 -43.26
C ARG A 204 0.66 9.50 -42.19
N GLU A 205 0.10 10.67 -41.91
CA GLU A 205 0.57 11.55 -40.83
C GLU A 205 0.42 10.89 -39.46
N ILE A 206 -0.73 10.24 -39.18
CA ILE A 206 -0.94 9.47 -37.95
C ILE A 206 0.13 8.38 -37.80
N ASN A 207 0.37 7.59 -38.86
CA ASN A 207 1.36 6.51 -38.82
C ASN A 207 2.79 7.04 -38.59
N GLN A 208 3.14 8.18 -39.20
CA GLN A 208 4.43 8.84 -38.99
C GLN A 208 4.61 9.30 -37.55
N ILE A 209 3.59 9.90 -36.93
CA ILE A 209 3.62 10.32 -35.52
C ILE A 209 3.81 9.11 -34.61
N ILE A 210 3.00 8.06 -34.78
CA ILE A 210 3.09 6.81 -34.00
C ILE A 210 4.50 6.23 -34.12
N SER A 211 5.01 6.10 -35.34
CA SER A 211 6.34 5.54 -35.62
C SER A 211 7.46 6.40 -35.03
N PHE A 212 7.35 7.73 -35.12
CA PHE A 212 8.35 8.67 -34.60
C PHE A 212 8.47 8.59 -33.08
N ILE A 213 7.35 8.65 -32.37
CA ILE A 213 7.30 8.65 -30.90
C ILE A 213 7.77 7.29 -30.37
N SER A 214 7.40 6.20 -31.05
CA SER A 214 7.71 4.82 -30.62
C SER A 214 9.11 4.36 -31.00
N LYS A 215 9.83 5.13 -31.82
CA LYS A 215 11.12 4.76 -32.40
C LYS A 215 12.17 4.38 -31.36
N ASN A 216 12.27 5.16 -30.30
CA ASN A 216 13.18 4.91 -29.19
C ASN A 216 12.77 5.70 -27.94
N GLU A 217 13.41 5.34 -26.82
CA GLU A 217 13.12 5.95 -25.53
C GLU A 217 13.36 7.47 -25.50
N TYR A 218 14.33 7.97 -26.26
CA TYR A 218 14.63 9.41 -26.31
C TYR A 218 13.46 10.21 -26.92
N GLN A 219 12.90 9.76 -28.05
CA GLN A 219 11.77 10.45 -28.68
C GLN A 219 10.54 10.45 -27.78
N PHE A 220 10.24 9.29 -27.17
CA PHE A 220 9.15 9.18 -26.21
C PHE A 220 9.31 10.15 -25.02
N LEU A 221 10.49 10.16 -24.40
CA LEU A 221 10.76 11.08 -23.28
C LEU A 221 10.71 12.55 -23.70
N LYS A 222 11.17 12.88 -24.90
CA LYS A 222 11.09 14.23 -25.45
C LYS A 222 9.62 14.69 -25.52
N GLN A 223 8.72 13.83 -26.03
CA GLN A 223 7.29 14.13 -26.05
C GLN A 223 6.68 14.21 -24.64
N CYS A 224 7.16 13.40 -23.70
CA CYS A 224 6.73 13.50 -22.30
C CYS A 224 7.14 14.84 -21.68
N THR A 225 8.34 15.35 -21.97
CA THR A 225 8.78 16.67 -21.48
C THR A 225 8.01 17.81 -22.15
N GLU A 226 7.74 17.70 -23.46
CA GLU A 226 7.01 18.74 -24.21
C GLU A 226 5.52 18.82 -23.84
N HIS A 227 4.89 17.70 -23.48
CA HIS A 227 3.42 17.63 -23.31
C HIS A 227 2.92 17.25 -21.90
N PHE A 228 3.79 16.73 -21.03
CA PHE A 228 3.40 16.15 -19.73
C PHE A 228 4.35 16.52 -18.59
N ASP A 229 5.14 17.59 -18.76
CA ASP A 229 6.06 18.11 -17.75
C ASP A 229 7.02 17.04 -17.19
N TYR A 230 7.41 16.05 -17.99
CA TYR A 230 8.36 15.03 -17.55
C TYR A 230 9.70 15.63 -17.19
N GLN A 231 10.14 15.33 -15.97
CA GLN A 231 11.44 15.71 -15.46
C GLN A 231 12.26 14.45 -15.15
N PRO A 232 13.47 14.31 -15.73
CA PRO A 232 14.31 13.17 -15.40
C PRO A 232 14.79 13.26 -13.93
N PRO A 233 14.93 12.12 -13.23
CA PRO A 233 15.56 12.11 -11.92
C PRO A 233 17.02 12.58 -12.02
N THR A 234 17.50 13.26 -10.98
CA THR A 234 18.89 13.72 -10.90
C THR A 234 19.74 12.66 -10.21
N LYS A 235 20.82 12.22 -10.86
CA LYS A 235 21.79 11.33 -10.23
C LYS A 235 22.72 12.13 -9.34
N ILE A 236 22.76 11.79 -8.06
CA ILE A 236 23.71 12.33 -7.09
C ILE A 236 24.87 11.35 -6.97
N MET A 237 26.09 11.83 -7.18
CA MET A 237 27.32 11.10 -6.85
C MET A 237 27.63 11.37 -5.38
N LEU A 238 27.88 10.33 -4.60
CA LEU A 238 28.20 10.44 -3.18
C LEU A 238 29.72 10.45 -3.00
N ASN A 239 30.24 9.80 -1.96
CA ASN A 239 31.66 9.85 -1.61
C ASN A 239 32.58 9.17 -2.65
N THR A 240 32.12 8.12 -3.32
CA THR A 240 32.86 7.43 -4.38
C THR A 240 32.11 7.47 -5.70
N ALA A 241 32.82 7.28 -6.83
CA ALA A 241 32.21 7.25 -8.16
C ALA A 241 31.20 6.09 -8.36
N GLU A 242 31.21 5.10 -7.49
CA GLU A 242 30.28 3.96 -7.54
C GLU A 242 29.05 4.17 -6.64
N GLU A 243 29.18 4.99 -5.60
CA GLU A 243 28.10 5.32 -4.69
C GLU A 243 27.24 6.45 -5.27
N CYS A 244 25.96 6.15 -5.50
CA CYS A 244 25.02 7.15 -6.01
C CYS A 244 23.63 7.01 -5.40
N ALA A 245 22.86 8.09 -5.55
CA ALA A 245 21.44 8.15 -5.28
C ALA A 245 20.72 8.72 -6.51
N ASN A 246 19.44 8.42 -6.69
CA ASN A 246 18.58 9.10 -7.66
C ASN A 246 17.56 9.93 -6.92
N TYR A 247 17.58 11.22 -7.22
CA TYR A 247 16.88 12.26 -6.51
C TYR A 247 15.81 12.90 -7.39
N VAL A 248 14.67 13.19 -6.79
CA VAL A 248 13.53 13.87 -7.41
C VAL A 248 13.33 15.19 -6.66
N PRO A 249 13.58 16.34 -7.31
CA PRO A 249 13.39 17.66 -6.69
C PRO A 249 11.96 17.90 -6.22
N LEU A 250 11.78 18.31 -4.95
CA LEU A 250 10.46 18.54 -4.36
C LEU A 250 9.79 19.77 -4.93
N LYS A 251 10.53 20.88 -5.05
CA LYS A 251 9.97 22.16 -5.50
C LYS A 251 9.25 22.00 -6.84
N GLN A 252 9.84 21.27 -7.77
CA GLN A 252 9.26 20.98 -9.07
C GLN A 252 8.09 19.99 -8.96
N SER A 253 8.27 18.87 -8.25
CA SER A 253 7.23 17.84 -8.14
C SER A 253 5.95 18.36 -7.48
N VAL A 254 6.10 19.12 -6.39
CA VAL A 254 4.98 19.77 -5.70
C VAL A 254 4.41 20.90 -6.54
N SER A 255 5.24 21.68 -7.24
CA SER A 255 4.77 22.70 -8.18
C SER A 255 3.85 22.07 -9.23
N CYS A 256 4.27 21.01 -9.92
CA CYS A 256 3.45 20.30 -10.91
C CYS A 256 2.11 19.84 -10.33
N MET A 257 2.09 19.30 -9.11
CA MET A 257 0.85 18.89 -8.45
C MET A 257 -0.08 20.08 -8.16
N LEU A 258 0.45 21.22 -7.72
CA LEU A 258 -0.35 22.43 -7.42
C LEU A 258 -0.75 23.22 -8.68
N HIS A 259 -0.26 22.82 -9.87
CA HIS A 259 -0.76 23.32 -11.15
C HIS A 259 -2.14 22.73 -11.53
N ASP A 260 -2.69 21.78 -10.78
CA ASP A 260 -4.11 21.43 -10.87
C ASP A 260 -4.97 22.41 -10.05
N ASP A 261 -5.79 23.21 -10.74
CA ASP A 261 -6.72 24.17 -10.14
C ASP A 261 -7.70 23.53 -9.15
N GLN A 262 -8.25 22.38 -9.52
CA GLN A 262 -9.28 21.72 -8.73
C GLN A 262 -8.67 21.21 -7.43
N LEU A 263 -7.50 20.57 -7.52
CA LEU A 263 -6.76 20.09 -6.36
C LEU A 263 -6.34 21.23 -5.43
N LEU A 264 -5.76 22.30 -5.99
CA LEU A 264 -5.32 23.45 -5.20
C LEU A 264 -6.50 24.11 -4.47
N GLN A 265 -7.64 24.29 -5.16
CA GLN A 265 -8.85 24.83 -4.55
C GLN A 265 -9.38 23.93 -3.44
N ALA A 266 -9.42 22.61 -3.66
CA ALA A 266 -9.85 21.66 -2.63
C ALA A 266 -8.93 21.63 -1.41
N ILE A 267 -7.61 21.78 -1.59
CA ILE A 267 -6.68 21.94 -0.46
C ILE A 267 -7.03 23.20 0.34
N ILE A 268 -7.25 24.33 -0.33
CA ILE A 268 -7.61 25.60 0.32
C ILE A 268 -8.92 25.47 1.08
N ASP A 269 -9.94 24.85 0.49
CA ASP A 269 -11.25 24.68 1.10
C ASP A 269 -11.21 23.69 2.27
N ASN A 270 -10.42 22.61 2.15
CA ASN A 270 -10.13 21.70 3.25
C ASN A 270 -9.51 22.44 4.44
N ILE A 271 -8.47 23.26 4.22
CA ILE A 271 -7.82 24.05 5.28
C ILE A 271 -8.81 25.00 5.97
N LYS A 272 -9.68 25.67 5.20
CA LYS A 272 -10.74 26.54 5.76
C LYS A 272 -11.77 25.76 6.57
N SER A 273 -12.19 24.61 6.07
CA SER A 273 -13.12 23.71 6.76
C SER A 273 -12.55 23.27 8.10
N LEU A 274 -11.30 22.78 8.10
CA LEU A 274 -10.58 22.38 9.31
C LEU A 274 -10.47 23.54 10.31
N SER A 275 -10.15 24.74 9.84
CA SER A 275 -10.06 25.94 10.68
C SER A 275 -11.41 26.30 11.32
N THR A 276 -12.51 26.09 10.59
CA THR A 276 -13.87 26.36 11.06
C THR A 276 -14.30 25.36 12.12
N CYS A 277 -14.09 24.06 11.88
CA CYS A 277 -14.38 22.99 12.86
C CYS A 277 -13.62 23.22 14.17
N THR A 278 -12.32 23.49 14.08
CA THR A 278 -11.47 23.70 15.28
C THR A 278 -11.76 25.00 16.03
N ALA A 279 -12.36 25.99 15.38
CA ALA A 279 -12.86 27.19 16.04
C ALA A 279 -14.18 26.94 16.79
N LYS A 280 -15.05 26.06 16.26
CA LYS A 280 -16.31 25.67 16.89
C LYS A 280 -16.10 24.77 18.10
N ASP A 281 -15.24 23.77 17.99
CA ASP A 281 -14.90 22.85 19.08
C ASP A 281 -13.38 22.77 19.25
N LYS A 282 -12.89 23.41 20.32
CA LYS A 282 -11.46 23.43 20.66
C LYS A 282 -10.97 22.10 21.25
N ASP A 283 -11.87 21.20 21.64
CA ASP A 283 -11.55 19.88 22.15
C ASP A 283 -11.18 18.91 21.02
N LEU A 284 -11.69 19.12 19.80
CA LEU A 284 -11.38 18.26 18.65
C LEU A 284 -9.95 18.44 18.14
N ILE A 285 -9.32 17.33 17.78
CA ILE A 285 -8.10 17.22 16.96
C ILE A 285 -8.48 16.45 15.70
N ILE A 286 -8.43 17.13 14.56
CA ILE A 286 -8.90 16.67 13.24
C ILE A 286 -7.79 16.72 12.18
N SER A 287 -6.65 17.34 12.49
CA SER A 287 -5.53 17.53 11.55
C SER A 287 -4.19 17.72 12.28
N ASN A 288 -3.11 17.36 11.58
CA ASN A 288 -1.74 17.63 12.02
C ASN A 288 -1.41 19.13 12.18
N ARG A 289 -2.23 20.03 11.66
CA ARG A 289 -2.11 21.49 11.90
C ARG A 289 -2.24 21.86 13.38
N GLN A 290 -2.95 21.05 14.17
CA GLN A 290 -3.21 21.35 15.58
C GLN A 290 -2.09 20.87 16.51
N CYS A 291 -1.11 20.15 15.97
CA CYS A 291 0.00 19.55 16.71
C CYS A 291 0.95 20.61 17.25
N ARG A 292 1.48 20.37 18.46
CA ARG A 292 2.36 21.33 19.12
C ARG A 292 3.61 21.66 18.29
N SER A 293 4.25 20.64 17.70
CA SER A 293 5.47 20.80 16.88
C SER A 293 5.24 21.65 15.62
N VAL A 294 4.08 21.48 14.98
CA VAL A 294 3.69 22.19 13.77
C VAL A 294 3.28 23.63 14.08
N ARG A 295 2.47 23.84 15.13
CA ARG A 295 1.97 25.16 15.52
C ARG A 295 3.10 26.14 15.81
N SER A 296 4.17 25.72 16.48
CA SER A 296 5.33 26.59 16.71
C SER A 296 5.99 27.08 15.41
N ASN A 297 5.95 26.29 14.35
CA ASN A 297 6.54 26.64 13.05
C ASN A 297 5.58 27.46 12.16
N LEU A 298 4.27 27.26 12.30
CA LEU A 298 3.22 28.02 11.60
C LEU A 298 3.03 29.44 12.13
N VAL A 299 3.33 29.71 13.40
CA VAL A 299 3.13 31.03 14.05
C VAL A 299 4.04 32.13 13.50
N ARG A 300 5.07 31.79 12.70
CA ARG A 300 5.90 32.80 12.02
C ARG A 300 5.01 33.59 11.03
N PRO A 301 5.04 34.94 11.01
CA PRO A 301 4.11 35.77 10.23
C PRO A 301 4.04 35.46 8.73
N THR A 302 5.09 34.83 8.18
CA THR A 302 5.18 34.40 6.77
C THR A 302 4.50 33.06 6.48
N ASN A 303 4.11 32.28 7.49
CA ASN A 303 3.76 30.86 7.36
C ASN A 303 2.30 30.54 7.68
N SER A 304 1.43 31.53 7.95
CA SER A 304 0.04 31.29 8.36
C SER A 304 -0.78 30.51 7.32
N ASN A 305 -0.43 30.61 6.04
CA ASN A 305 -1.05 29.87 4.93
C ASN A 305 -0.13 28.77 4.35
N ALA A 306 0.90 28.34 5.08
CA ALA A 306 1.83 27.33 4.60
C ALA A 306 1.19 25.94 4.56
N LEU A 307 1.54 25.14 3.55
CA LEU A 307 1.16 23.74 3.43
C LEU A 307 2.10 22.84 4.27
N LEU A 308 1.53 21.81 4.86
CA LEU A 308 2.26 20.86 5.71
C LEU A 308 2.87 19.73 4.88
N LEU A 309 4.19 19.54 5.02
CA LEU A 309 4.95 18.51 4.34
C LEU A 309 5.37 17.42 5.33
N LYS A 310 4.89 16.20 5.10
CA LYS A 310 5.26 14.99 5.83
C LYS A 310 6.32 14.22 5.07
N LEU A 311 7.25 13.63 5.78
CA LEU A 311 8.31 12.76 5.23
C LEU A 311 8.13 11.32 5.69
N TYR A 312 8.61 10.39 4.89
CA TYR A 312 8.72 8.98 5.25
C TYR A 312 10.01 8.36 4.73
N THR A 313 10.54 7.36 5.44
CA THR A 313 11.62 6.52 4.91
C THR A 313 11.51 5.09 5.40
N ASP A 314 11.89 4.17 4.51
CA ASP A 314 12.06 2.75 4.81
C ASP A 314 12.92 2.05 3.73
N GLY A 315 13.41 0.85 4.07
CA GLY A 315 14.16 -0.03 3.19
C GLY A 315 13.27 -1.01 2.41
N ILE A 316 13.56 -1.19 1.13
CA ILE A 316 12.93 -2.21 0.28
C ILE A 316 13.97 -3.16 -0.30
N ASP A 317 13.69 -4.47 -0.26
CA ASP A 317 14.38 -5.43 -1.12
C ASP A 317 13.60 -5.55 -2.44
N ILE A 318 14.33 -5.46 -3.56
CA ILE A 318 13.77 -5.53 -4.93
C ILE A 318 14.13 -6.84 -5.64
N THR A 319 14.84 -7.72 -4.95
CA THR A 319 15.19 -9.07 -5.39
C THR A 319 14.25 -10.10 -4.78
N ASN A 320 14.37 -11.36 -5.20
CA ASN A 320 13.62 -12.44 -4.57
C ASN A 320 14.11 -12.59 -3.11
N PRO A 321 13.22 -12.44 -2.10
CA PRO A 321 13.61 -12.49 -0.69
C PRO A 321 14.15 -13.86 -0.24
N ILE A 322 13.95 -14.92 -1.03
CA ILE A 322 14.41 -16.30 -0.74
C ILE A 322 15.65 -16.64 -1.59
N GLY A 323 16.02 -15.80 -2.56
CA GLY A 323 17.12 -16.09 -3.48
C GLY A 323 18.50 -15.82 -2.88
N PRO A 324 19.58 -16.37 -3.47
CA PRO A 324 20.97 -16.15 -3.03
C PRO A 324 21.46 -14.69 -3.16
N LYS A 325 20.63 -13.81 -3.73
CA LYS A 325 20.87 -12.38 -3.90
C LYS A 325 20.02 -11.50 -2.97
N LYS A 326 19.34 -12.10 -1.97
CA LYS A 326 18.65 -11.35 -0.91
C LYS A 326 19.59 -10.26 -0.36
N ASP A 327 19.04 -9.07 -0.13
CA ASP A 327 19.72 -7.87 0.34
C ASP A 327 20.79 -7.27 -0.60
N SER A 328 21.15 -7.93 -1.71
CA SER A 328 22.21 -7.43 -2.62
C SER A 328 21.84 -6.11 -3.30
N HIS A 329 20.54 -5.86 -3.44
CA HIS A 329 19.98 -4.63 -3.99
C HIS A 329 19.00 -3.94 -3.02
N LYS A 330 19.20 -4.07 -1.71
CA LYS A 330 18.39 -3.34 -0.72
C LYS A 330 18.50 -1.83 -0.94
N LEU A 331 17.37 -1.19 -1.16
CA LEU A 331 17.24 0.25 -1.41
C LEU A 331 16.59 0.93 -0.21
N THR A 332 16.95 2.17 0.06
CA THR A 332 16.21 3.04 0.98
C THR A 332 15.44 4.07 0.17
N CYS A 333 14.16 4.21 0.45
CA CYS A 333 13.25 5.13 -0.21
C CYS A 333 12.92 6.30 0.71
N PHE A 334 13.08 7.52 0.24
CA PHE A 334 12.56 8.72 0.90
C PHE A 334 11.32 9.22 0.16
N TYR A 335 10.21 9.32 0.87
CA TYR A 335 8.94 9.80 0.36
C TYR A 335 8.50 11.10 1.03
N TYR A 336 7.57 11.80 0.38
CA TYR A 336 6.87 12.95 0.94
C TYR A 336 5.35 12.85 0.70
N LEU A 337 4.57 13.54 1.53
CA LEU A 337 3.13 13.70 1.40
C LEU A 337 2.72 15.09 1.88
N LEU A 338 1.70 15.70 1.27
CA LEU A 338 1.08 16.90 1.81
C LEU A 338 -0.04 16.52 2.78
N ASP A 339 0.09 16.92 4.05
CA ASP A 339 -0.91 16.61 5.09
C ASP A 339 -2.26 17.32 4.85
N ASP A 340 -2.25 18.41 4.10
CA ASP A 340 -3.42 19.25 3.82
C ASP A 340 -4.28 18.78 2.64
N LEU A 341 -3.86 17.72 1.96
CA LEU A 341 -4.69 17.08 0.95
C LEU A 341 -6.02 16.65 1.58
N PRO A 342 -7.15 16.86 0.88
CA PRO A 342 -8.43 16.29 1.28
C PRO A 342 -8.28 14.79 1.58
N GLU A 343 -8.99 14.30 2.59
CA GLU A 343 -8.81 12.94 3.14
C GLU A 343 -8.89 11.85 2.05
N ILE A 344 -9.82 11.98 1.12
CA ILE A 344 -9.98 11.08 -0.01
C ILE A 344 -8.77 11.02 -0.93
N VAL A 345 -8.11 12.16 -1.18
CA VAL A 345 -6.93 12.24 -2.05
C VAL A 345 -5.70 11.75 -1.29
N ARG A 346 -5.58 12.17 -0.02
CA ARG A 346 -4.45 11.84 0.86
C ARG A 346 -4.37 10.35 1.17
N SER A 347 -5.49 9.63 1.15
CA SER A 347 -5.51 8.18 1.38
C SER A 347 -4.98 7.38 0.17
N GLN A 348 -4.91 7.97 -1.03
CA GLN A 348 -4.43 7.27 -2.24
C GLN A 348 -2.90 7.11 -2.24
N VAL A 349 -2.40 5.93 -2.62
CA VAL A 349 -0.95 5.65 -2.74
C VAL A 349 -0.27 6.57 -3.77
N ASP A 350 -1.02 7.01 -4.78
CA ASP A 350 -0.52 7.91 -5.82
C ASP A 350 -0.29 9.35 -5.34
N SER A 351 -0.87 9.75 -4.19
CA SER A 351 -0.57 11.05 -3.55
C SER A 351 0.79 11.08 -2.84
N ILE A 352 1.40 9.91 -2.60
CA ILE A 352 2.72 9.79 -1.97
C ILE A 352 3.80 10.02 -3.02
N GLY A 353 4.57 11.08 -2.79
CA GLY A 353 5.64 11.53 -3.66
C GLY A 353 6.98 10.84 -3.39
N LEU A 354 7.75 10.52 -4.43
CA LEU A 354 9.16 10.11 -4.29
C LEU A 354 10.06 11.34 -4.17
N HIS A 355 10.92 11.34 -3.15
CA HIS A 355 11.99 12.34 -3.01
C HIS A 355 13.37 11.79 -3.39
N CYS A 356 13.70 10.57 -2.95
CA CYS A 356 15.01 9.98 -3.25
C CYS A 356 15.00 8.44 -3.15
N LEU A 357 15.81 7.79 -4.00
CA LEU A 357 16.21 6.38 -3.89
C LEU A 357 17.72 6.28 -3.75
N CYS A 358 18.20 5.51 -2.78
CA CYS A 358 19.61 5.18 -2.64
C CYS A 358 19.80 3.71 -2.22
N TYR A 359 21.00 3.16 -2.37
CA TYR A 359 21.30 1.86 -1.79
C TYR A 359 21.46 1.99 -0.28
N THR A 360 20.82 1.09 0.48
CA THR A 360 20.87 1.12 1.96
C THR A 360 22.31 1.03 2.48
N LYS A 361 23.16 0.24 1.83
CA LYS A 361 24.59 0.12 2.19
C LYS A 361 25.34 1.46 2.13
N ASN A 362 24.93 2.40 1.28
CA ASN A 362 25.58 3.71 1.16
C ASN A 362 25.28 4.60 2.38
N LEU A 363 24.19 4.34 3.12
CA LEU A 363 23.84 5.08 4.34
C LEU A 363 24.66 4.65 5.56
N ASN A 364 25.32 3.47 5.50
CA ASN A 364 26.25 3.01 6.52
C ASN A 364 27.57 3.80 6.50
N ASN A 365 27.92 4.40 5.37
CA ASN A 365 29.05 5.33 5.28
C ASN A 365 28.61 6.72 5.73
N ASP A 366 29.23 7.22 6.80
CA ASP A 366 28.90 8.51 7.41
C ASP A 366 29.02 9.69 6.44
N ASN A 367 30.03 9.72 5.56
CA ASN A 367 30.23 10.82 4.60
C ASN A 367 29.15 10.79 3.52
N SER A 368 28.90 9.62 2.94
CA SER A 368 27.89 9.44 1.89
C SER A 368 26.48 9.73 2.41
N ARG A 369 26.18 9.28 3.64
CA ARG A 369 24.95 9.63 4.33
C ARG A 369 24.80 11.14 4.52
N ARG A 370 25.80 11.80 5.12
CA ARG A 370 25.75 13.25 5.38
C ARG A 370 25.58 14.05 4.10
N MET A 371 26.32 13.70 3.04
CA MET A 371 26.21 14.35 1.75
C MET A 371 24.80 14.22 1.16
N LEU A 372 24.21 13.02 1.22
CA LEU A 372 22.84 12.82 0.76
C LEU A 372 21.85 13.63 1.60
N MET A 373 21.92 13.53 2.93
CA MET A 373 21.00 14.25 3.83
C MET A 373 21.09 15.76 3.62
N ASN A 374 22.29 16.32 3.43
CA ASN A 374 22.46 17.75 3.16
C ASN A 374 21.70 18.19 1.90
N ILE A 375 21.73 17.39 0.82
CA ILE A 375 21.00 17.70 -0.41
C ILE A 375 19.48 17.67 -0.17
N LEU A 376 18.98 16.64 0.52
CA LEU A 376 17.54 16.52 0.82
C LEU A 376 17.07 17.67 1.75
N VAL A 377 17.85 17.96 2.79
CA VAL A 377 17.57 19.04 3.75
C VAL A 377 17.61 20.41 3.07
N GLU A 378 18.57 20.66 2.17
CA GLU A 378 18.66 21.93 1.45
C GLU A 378 17.43 22.15 0.57
N ASP A 379 16.96 21.13 -0.15
CA ASP A 379 15.75 21.24 -0.99
C ASP A 379 14.49 21.50 -0.16
N LEU A 380 14.34 20.78 0.96
CA LEU A 380 13.26 20.99 1.92
C LEU A 380 13.30 22.42 2.50
N ASN A 381 14.46 22.88 2.95
CA ASN A 381 14.62 24.21 3.51
C ASN A 381 14.38 25.31 2.47
N LYS A 382 14.84 25.13 1.21
CA LYS A 382 14.50 26.04 0.11
C LYS A 382 13.00 26.14 -0.09
N LEU A 383 12.29 25.00 -0.06
CA LEU A 383 10.84 24.99 -0.19
C LEU A 383 10.14 25.74 0.96
N GLN A 384 10.64 25.61 2.20
CA GLN A 384 10.11 26.32 3.38
C GLN A 384 10.43 27.83 3.37
N ILE A 385 11.62 28.24 2.90
CA ILE A 385 12.10 29.64 2.93
C ILE A 385 11.64 30.42 1.70
N GLU A 386 11.75 29.83 0.51
CA GLU A 386 11.44 30.51 -0.75
C GLU A 386 9.98 30.30 -1.17
N GLY A 387 9.36 29.18 -0.82
CA GLY A 387 8.03 28.80 -1.31
C GLY A 387 7.95 28.62 -2.84
N ILE A 388 6.74 28.38 -3.33
CA ILE A 388 6.41 28.22 -4.76
C ILE A 388 5.52 29.38 -5.21
N SER A 389 5.85 29.96 -6.36
CA SER A 389 4.97 30.93 -7.04
C SER A 389 4.02 30.17 -7.94
N ILE A 390 2.72 30.37 -7.77
CA ILE A 390 1.70 29.81 -8.66
C ILE A 390 1.11 30.99 -9.46
N PRO A 391 1.12 30.96 -10.81
CA PRO A 391 0.79 32.12 -11.65
C PRO A 391 -0.53 32.82 -11.33
N ARG A 392 -1.51 32.07 -10.81
CA ARG A 392 -2.88 32.49 -10.48
C ARG A 392 -3.06 32.96 -9.02
N LEU A 393 -2.06 32.78 -8.17
CA LEU A 393 -2.07 33.30 -6.81
C LEU A 393 -1.21 34.56 -6.72
N SER A 394 -1.72 35.60 -6.06
CA SER A 394 -0.96 36.82 -5.80
C SER A 394 0.17 36.61 -4.79
N SER A 395 0.06 35.58 -3.96
CA SER A 395 1.02 35.21 -2.92
C SER A 395 1.70 33.88 -3.24
N ARG A 396 2.94 33.74 -2.78
CA ARG A 396 3.66 32.46 -2.81
C ARG A 396 3.05 31.49 -1.80
N ILE A 397 3.06 30.20 -2.14
CA ILE A 397 2.74 29.12 -1.21
C ILE A 397 4.02 28.68 -0.51
N TYR A 398 4.02 28.77 0.81
CA TYR A 398 5.11 28.30 1.66
C TYR A 398 4.80 26.91 2.19
N PHE A 399 5.83 26.26 2.74
CA PHE A 399 5.72 24.92 3.29
C PHE A 399 6.28 24.87 4.70
N VAL A 400 5.76 23.96 5.51
CA VAL A 400 6.23 23.68 6.87
C VAL A 400 6.36 22.17 7.01
N PHE A 401 7.54 21.71 7.44
CA PHE A 401 7.73 20.32 7.81
C PHE A 401 6.81 19.95 9.00
N SER A 402 6.06 18.85 8.86
CA SER A 402 5.11 18.39 9.88
C SER A 402 5.69 17.28 10.76
N THR A 403 5.99 16.13 10.15
CA THR A 403 6.41 14.89 10.82
C THR A 403 7.27 14.05 9.89
N PHE A 404 8.09 13.19 10.47
CA PHE A 404 8.88 12.18 9.77
C PHE A 404 8.43 10.80 10.25
N CYS A 405 7.65 10.12 9.43
CA CYS A 405 7.12 8.78 9.73
C CYS A 405 8.15 7.72 9.32
N ALA A 406 8.29 6.67 10.11
CA ALA A 406 9.14 5.52 9.83
C ALA A 406 8.79 4.42 10.83
N ASP A 407 9.24 3.19 10.58
CA ASP A 407 9.23 2.14 11.59
C ASP A 407 10.10 2.53 12.81
N ASN A 408 10.08 1.73 13.87
CA ASN A 408 10.84 2.07 15.08
C ASN A 408 12.36 2.10 14.83
N LEU A 409 12.87 1.18 14.01
CA LEU A 409 14.30 1.05 13.74
C LEU A 409 14.83 2.27 12.99
N ALA A 410 14.19 2.63 11.87
CA ALA A 410 14.55 3.78 11.06
C ALA A 410 14.24 5.10 11.78
N SER A 411 13.15 5.18 12.57
CA SER A 411 12.88 6.36 13.41
C SER A 411 14.04 6.64 14.37
N ASN A 412 14.50 5.62 15.11
CA ASN A 412 15.64 5.78 16.01
C ASN A 412 16.91 6.16 15.24
N GLU A 413 17.12 5.57 14.06
CA GLU A 413 18.27 5.86 13.22
C GLU A 413 18.32 7.33 12.77
N ILE A 414 17.22 7.83 12.22
CA ILE A 414 17.04 9.22 11.78
C ILE A 414 17.22 10.17 12.96
N GLY A 415 16.70 9.81 14.14
CA GLY A 415 16.80 10.59 15.36
C GLY A 415 18.19 10.62 16.00
N GLY A 416 19.18 9.90 15.47
CA GLY A 416 20.50 9.79 16.08
C GLY A 416 20.51 8.98 17.37
N LEU A 417 19.55 8.05 17.52
CA LEU A 417 19.38 7.16 18.68
C LEU A 417 19.92 5.76 18.38
N GLN A 418 20.05 4.94 19.42
CA GLN A 418 20.44 3.54 19.25
C GLN A 418 19.33 2.70 18.61
N LYS A 419 19.76 1.75 17.78
CA LYS A 419 18.91 0.80 17.06
C LYS A 419 18.68 -0.51 17.83
N ASN A 420 19.41 -0.72 18.94
CA ASN A 420 19.22 -1.88 19.79
C ASN A 420 18.05 -1.61 20.74
N PHE A 421 17.00 -2.42 20.62
CA PHE A 421 15.81 -2.35 21.48
C PHE A 421 15.86 -3.32 22.66
N ASN A 422 16.90 -4.17 22.73
CA ASN A 422 17.08 -5.22 23.74
C ASN A 422 18.04 -4.79 24.86
N GLY A 423 18.33 -3.49 25.00
CA GLY A 423 19.27 -3.01 26.03
C GLY A 423 19.31 -1.48 26.16
N GLY A 424 19.78 -1.02 27.32
CA GLY A 424 19.93 0.42 27.61
C GLY A 424 18.63 1.20 27.48
N HIS A 425 18.69 2.44 27.00
CA HIS A 425 17.51 3.28 26.77
C HIS A 425 16.98 3.13 25.34
N PHE A 426 15.97 2.30 25.15
CA PHE A 426 15.47 1.94 23.83
C PHE A 426 14.40 2.92 23.28
N CYS A 427 13.72 3.66 24.17
CA CYS A 427 12.64 4.56 23.79
C CYS A 427 13.14 5.95 23.32
N ARG A 428 12.55 6.44 22.23
CA ARG A 428 12.81 7.79 21.68
C ARG A 428 12.00 8.91 22.34
N HIS A 429 10.97 8.55 23.10
CA HIS A 429 10.06 9.50 23.75
C HIS A 429 10.36 9.69 25.23
N CYS A 430 10.94 8.69 25.90
CA CYS A 430 11.29 8.75 27.31
C CYS A 430 12.66 8.12 27.61
N PHE A 431 13.10 8.26 28.87
CA PHE A 431 14.37 7.71 29.37
C PHE A 431 14.21 6.37 30.09
N ILE A 432 13.17 5.58 29.81
CA ILE A 432 13.08 4.23 30.36
C ILE A 432 14.29 3.38 29.94
N THR A 433 14.72 2.46 30.79
CA THR A 433 15.71 1.44 30.46
C THR A 433 15.03 0.13 30.10
N TYR A 434 15.72 -0.72 29.35
CA TYR A 434 15.24 -2.06 29.03
C TYR A 434 14.92 -2.87 30.30
N GLU A 435 15.77 -2.78 31.32
CA GLU A 435 15.56 -3.45 32.62
C GLU A 435 14.27 -2.99 33.31
N ASN A 436 13.98 -1.68 33.29
CA ASN A 436 12.83 -1.11 33.96
C ASN A 436 11.50 -1.31 33.21
N ARG A 437 11.50 -1.92 32.02
CA ARG A 437 10.27 -2.19 31.26
C ARG A 437 9.31 -3.13 32.00
N HIS A 438 9.81 -3.93 32.93
CA HIS A 438 9.02 -4.87 33.73
C HIS A 438 8.41 -4.23 34.97
N ILE A 439 8.66 -2.94 35.23
CA ILE A 439 8.09 -2.25 36.37
C ILE A 439 6.74 -1.65 35.91
N PRO A 440 5.63 -1.93 36.61
CA PRO A 440 4.35 -1.31 36.29
C PRO A 440 4.49 0.21 36.26
N LEU A 441 3.99 0.81 35.18
CA LEU A 441 4.13 2.25 34.96
C LEU A 441 3.24 3.09 35.89
N THR A 442 2.36 2.44 36.64
CA THR A 442 1.65 3.03 37.78
C THR A 442 2.59 3.34 38.94
N ASP A 443 3.72 2.62 39.03
CA ASP A 443 4.60 2.62 40.20
C ASP A 443 5.86 3.45 39.97
N ILE A 444 6.11 3.90 38.74
CA ILE A 444 7.25 4.74 38.37
C ILE A 444 6.82 6.00 37.62
N SER A 445 7.47 7.12 37.96
CA SER A 445 7.31 8.37 37.21
C SER A 445 8.13 8.30 35.92
N PHE A 446 7.44 8.32 34.79
CA PHE A 446 8.07 8.53 33.49
C PHE A 446 8.83 9.85 33.41
N VAL A 447 10.07 9.80 32.90
CA VAL A 447 10.81 11.00 32.52
C VAL A 447 10.81 11.13 30.98
N PRO A 448 9.99 12.03 30.41
CA PRO A 448 9.98 12.26 28.98
C PRO A 448 11.28 12.93 28.51
N ARG A 449 11.67 12.68 27.26
CA ARG A 449 12.78 13.34 26.60
C ARG A 449 12.37 14.75 26.17
N SER A 450 12.80 15.76 26.91
CA SER A 450 12.70 17.16 26.49
C SER A 450 13.80 17.51 25.48
N ARG A 451 13.52 18.45 24.57
CA ARG A 451 14.51 19.04 23.64
C ARG A 451 15.80 19.46 24.34
N LEU A 452 15.70 20.28 25.38
CA LEU A 452 16.86 20.76 26.15
C LEU A 452 17.76 19.64 26.70
N LYS A 453 17.16 18.60 27.32
CA LYS A 453 17.92 17.45 27.83
C LYS A 453 18.57 16.65 26.70
N HIS A 454 17.85 16.43 25.59
CA HIS A 454 18.37 15.73 24.43
C HIS A 454 19.56 16.46 23.82
N ASP A 455 19.45 17.78 23.59
CA ASP A 455 20.52 18.62 23.05
C ASP A 455 21.77 18.61 23.93
N LYS A 456 21.61 18.62 25.26
CA LYS A 456 22.74 18.48 26.20
C LYS A 456 23.49 17.16 26.02
N ILE A 457 22.76 16.06 25.83
CA ILE A 457 23.36 14.74 25.60
C ILE A 457 24.09 14.71 24.25
N VAL A 458 23.45 15.23 23.19
CA VAL A 458 24.06 15.32 21.86
C VAL A 458 25.34 16.15 21.89
N ASN A 459 25.32 17.33 22.51
CA ASN A 459 26.50 18.20 22.65
C ASN A 459 27.62 17.53 23.45
N HIS A 460 27.28 16.80 24.51
CA HIS A 460 28.25 16.02 25.28
C HIS A 460 28.89 14.91 24.42
N ILE A 461 28.11 14.21 23.59
CA ILE A 461 28.62 13.19 22.67
C ILE A 461 29.55 13.81 21.63
N ILE A 462 29.17 14.95 21.03
CA ILE A 462 29.99 15.67 20.04
C ILE A 462 31.32 16.11 20.67
N ALA A 463 31.28 16.70 21.86
CA ALA A 463 32.47 17.15 22.58
C ALA A 463 33.43 15.99 22.93
N ASN A 464 32.92 14.75 23.03
CA ASN A 464 33.69 13.55 23.32
C ASN A 464 33.91 12.65 22.09
N ASN A 465 33.99 13.25 20.89
CA ASN A 465 34.31 12.58 19.62
C ASN A 465 33.33 11.46 19.20
N GLY A 466 32.08 11.45 19.70
CA GLY A 466 31.02 10.57 19.18
C GLY A 466 31.19 9.07 19.47
N ARG A 467 32.12 8.67 20.35
CA ARG A 467 32.48 7.25 20.54
C ARG A 467 31.59 6.48 21.51
N GLN A 468 30.71 7.17 22.25
CA GLN A 468 29.90 6.56 23.30
C GLN A 468 28.42 6.85 23.11
N ILE A 469 27.59 5.84 23.36
CA ILE A 469 26.13 5.97 23.44
C ILE A 469 25.79 6.46 24.84
N VAL A 470 25.15 7.62 24.94
CA VAL A 470 24.76 8.20 26.23
C VAL A 470 23.24 8.27 26.30
N GLN A 471 22.65 7.58 27.28
CA GLN A 471 21.20 7.53 27.47
C GLN A 471 20.42 7.19 26.18
N GLY A 472 20.94 6.24 25.40
CA GLY A 472 20.37 5.79 24.13
C GLY A 472 20.60 6.73 22.93
N VAL A 473 21.29 7.86 23.11
CA VAL A 473 21.67 8.78 22.03
C VAL A 473 23.04 8.39 21.48
N LYS A 474 23.15 8.28 20.15
CA LYS A 474 24.40 8.00 19.43
C LYS A 474 25.07 9.27 18.89
N GLY A 475 24.31 10.30 18.58
CA GLY A 475 24.84 11.55 18.05
C GLY A 475 23.75 12.43 17.45
N LEU A 476 24.17 13.29 16.51
CA LEU A 476 23.25 14.16 15.76
C LEU A 476 22.27 13.35 14.91
N SER A 477 21.04 13.84 14.81
CA SER A 477 20.04 13.33 13.88
C SER A 477 20.43 13.57 12.43
N TRP A 478 19.93 12.73 11.54
CA TRP A 478 20.18 12.81 10.10
C TRP A 478 19.64 14.11 9.47
N PHE A 479 18.54 14.64 9.99
CA PHE A 479 17.89 15.86 9.53
C PHE A 479 18.03 17.01 10.53
N HIS A 480 19.15 17.08 11.26
CA HIS A 480 19.38 18.12 12.28
C HIS A 480 19.20 19.55 11.74
N ASP A 481 19.64 19.80 10.51
CA ASP A 481 19.60 21.12 9.86
C ASP A 481 18.26 21.42 9.17
N LEU A 482 17.30 20.47 9.18
CA LEU A 482 15.96 20.70 8.64
C LEU A 482 15.17 21.65 9.55
N ILE A 483 14.69 22.77 9.00
CA ILE A 483 13.91 23.74 9.76
C ILE A 483 12.65 23.07 10.29
N GLY A 484 12.50 23.08 11.63
CA GLY A 484 11.36 22.49 12.33
C GLY A 484 11.53 21.04 12.76
N PHE A 485 12.64 20.38 12.38
CA PHE A 485 12.95 19.02 12.82
C PHE A 485 13.65 19.00 14.19
N HIS A 486 13.26 18.04 15.03
CA HIS A 486 13.98 17.69 16.25
C HIS A 486 13.70 16.23 16.62
N SER A 487 14.73 15.46 17.02
CA SER A 487 14.61 14.00 17.27
C SER A 487 13.51 13.62 18.26
N THR A 488 13.25 14.46 19.26
CA THR A 488 12.21 14.17 20.25
C THR A 488 10.82 14.60 19.80
N GLU A 489 10.68 15.45 18.76
CA GLU A 489 9.42 16.13 18.42
C GLU A 489 8.87 15.86 17.02
N SER A 490 9.65 15.18 16.19
CA SER A 490 9.35 15.02 14.77
C SER A 490 9.13 13.57 14.34
N LEU A 491 9.30 12.60 15.25
CA LEU A 491 9.33 11.16 14.98
C LEU A 491 8.19 10.43 15.73
N PRO A 492 6.93 10.48 15.23
CA PRO A 492 5.79 9.84 15.88
C PRO A 492 5.95 8.31 16.00
N PRO A 493 5.29 7.66 16.98
CA PRO A 493 5.00 6.21 16.98
C PRO A 493 4.07 5.83 15.84
N ASP A 494 4.13 4.57 15.41
CA ASP A 494 3.35 4.05 14.29
C ASP A 494 2.45 2.90 14.73
N ILE A 495 1.15 3.12 14.59
CA ILE A 495 0.11 2.16 15.02
C ILE A 495 0.19 0.85 14.23
N MET A 496 0.69 0.87 12.99
CA MET A 496 0.83 -0.36 12.22
C MET A 496 1.90 -1.26 12.85
N HIS A 497 3.12 -0.75 13.05
CA HIS A 497 4.20 -1.55 13.63
C HIS A 497 4.03 -1.85 15.13
N ASP A 498 3.54 -0.90 15.92
CA ASP A 498 3.44 -1.03 17.38
C ASP A 498 2.24 -1.87 17.80
N ILE A 499 1.09 -1.68 17.13
CA ILE A 499 -0.18 -2.30 17.50
C ILE A 499 -0.49 -3.46 16.55
N ALA A 500 -0.73 -3.19 15.26
CA ALA A 500 -1.21 -4.21 14.33
C ALA A 500 -0.21 -5.36 14.10
N GLU A 501 1.09 -5.07 14.05
CA GLU A 501 2.16 -6.07 13.97
C GLU A 501 2.84 -6.38 15.30
N GLY A 502 2.51 -5.63 16.34
CA GLY A 502 3.09 -5.77 17.67
C GLY A 502 2.10 -6.39 18.65
N ALA A 503 1.37 -5.53 19.35
CA ALA A 503 0.51 -5.98 20.45
C ALA A 503 -0.67 -6.85 20.02
N CYS A 504 -1.33 -6.58 18.89
CA CYS A 504 -2.46 -7.38 18.41
C CYS A 504 -2.11 -8.87 18.27
N PRO A 505 -1.13 -9.28 17.45
CA PRO A 505 -0.78 -10.69 17.30
C PRO A 505 -0.23 -11.31 18.58
N LEU A 506 0.44 -10.54 19.43
CA LEU A 506 0.94 -10.99 20.73
C LEU A 506 -0.22 -11.40 21.65
N ILE A 507 -1.21 -10.51 21.82
CA ILE A 507 -2.38 -10.78 22.67
C ILE A 507 -3.24 -11.89 22.08
N THR A 508 -3.50 -11.88 20.77
CA THR A 508 -4.24 -12.96 20.11
C THR A 508 -3.56 -14.32 20.30
N SER A 509 -2.22 -14.39 20.17
CA SER A 509 -1.49 -15.63 20.40
C SER A 509 -1.60 -16.10 21.85
N ALA A 510 -1.53 -15.18 22.83
CA ALA A 510 -1.67 -15.52 24.24
C ALA A 510 -3.07 -16.10 24.56
N LEU A 511 -4.13 -15.49 24.03
CA LEU A 511 -5.51 -15.98 24.19
C LEU A 511 -5.71 -17.38 23.59
N LEU A 512 -5.20 -17.60 22.37
CA LEU A 512 -5.30 -18.91 21.71
C LEU A 512 -4.50 -19.99 22.46
N LYS A 513 -3.34 -19.63 23.02
CA LYS A 513 -2.56 -20.54 23.88
C LYS A 513 -3.32 -20.88 25.16
N GLU A 514 -3.90 -19.88 25.81
CA GLU A 514 -4.74 -20.10 27.00
C GLU A 514 -5.90 -21.05 26.68
N ALA A 515 -6.62 -20.82 25.58
CA ALA A 515 -7.72 -21.68 25.13
C ALA A 515 -7.28 -23.15 24.95
N VAL A 516 -6.11 -23.38 24.34
CA VAL A 516 -5.55 -24.74 24.18
C VAL A 516 -5.13 -25.34 25.52
N GLN A 517 -4.49 -24.57 26.39
CA GLN A 517 -4.05 -25.04 27.72
C GLN A 517 -5.23 -25.42 28.60
N GLN A 518 -6.32 -24.64 28.55
CA GLN A 518 -7.57 -24.91 29.24
C GLN A 518 -8.42 -26.00 28.57
N ARG A 519 -7.97 -26.54 27.41
CA ARG A 519 -8.69 -27.54 26.61
C ARG A 519 -10.06 -27.07 26.11
N LEU A 520 -10.23 -25.77 25.93
CA LEU A 520 -11.42 -25.16 25.32
C LEU A 520 -11.40 -25.35 23.79
N LEU A 521 -10.22 -25.30 23.18
CA LEU A 521 -10.01 -25.52 21.76
C LEU A 521 -8.80 -26.43 21.51
N THR A 522 -8.86 -27.24 20.45
CA THR A 522 -7.68 -27.87 19.86
C THR A 522 -7.06 -26.97 18.79
N HIS A 523 -5.83 -27.28 18.37
CA HIS A 523 -5.21 -26.61 17.23
C HIS A 523 -6.05 -26.71 15.95
N THR A 524 -6.71 -27.84 15.75
CA THR A 524 -7.59 -28.06 14.60
C THR A 524 -8.83 -27.17 14.69
N ASP A 525 -9.42 -27.01 15.88
CA ASP A 525 -10.59 -26.15 16.07
C ASP A 525 -10.26 -24.69 15.77
N ILE A 526 -9.07 -24.21 16.15
CA ILE A 526 -8.61 -22.84 15.85
C ILE A 526 -8.48 -22.62 14.34
N GLU A 527 -7.84 -23.55 13.63
CA GLU A 527 -7.66 -23.48 12.18
C GLU A 527 -9.00 -23.53 11.45
N GLN A 528 -9.91 -24.42 11.88
CA GLN A 528 -11.25 -24.53 11.32
C GLN A 528 -12.10 -23.29 11.61
N SER A 529 -12.11 -22.78 12.84
CA SER A 529 -12.90 -21.62 13.23
C SER A 529 -12.49 -20.39 12.41
N THR A 530 -11.19 -20.14 12.26
CA THR A 530 -10.70 -18.99 11.49
C THR A 530 -10.88 -19.14 9.98
N SER A 531 -10.75 -20.37 9.45
CA SER A 531 -10.87 -20.64 8.02
C SER A 531 -12.31 -20.67 7.53
N ASN A 532 -13.23 -21.23 8.34
CA ASN A 532 -14.65 -21.40 8.02
C ASN A 532 -15.50 -20.18 8.41
N PHE A 533 -14.97 -19.25 9.22
CA PHE A 533 -15.66 -18.01 9.54
C PHE A 533 -16.03 -17.26 8.25
N VAL A 534 -17.29 -16.80 8.18
CA VAL A 534 -17.82 -16.05 7.04
C VAL A 534 -17.52 -14.58 7.27
N TYR A 535 -16.40 -14.11 6.72
CA TYR A 535 -16.04 -12.70 6.74
C TYR A 535 -16.99 -11.90 5.84
N GLY A 536 -17.43 -10.74 6.33
CA GLY A 536 -18.25 -9.84 5.54
C GLY A 536 -17.49 -9.28 4.33
N PHE A 537 -18.20 -8.55 3.46
CA PHE A 537 -17.63 -8.10 2.19
C PHE A 537 -16.41 -7.19 2.41
N TYR A 538 -16.47 -6.29 3.38
CA TYR A 538 -15.41 -5.32 3.66
C TYR A 538 -14.24 -5.95 4.41
N ASP A 539 -14.52 -6.88 5.32
CA ASP A 539 -13.49 -7.60 6.09
C ASP A 539 -12.81 -8.73 5.28
N SER A 540 -13.46 -9.25 4.24
CA SER A 540 -12.96 -10.38 3.43
C SER A 540 -11.57 -10.15 2.83
N SER A 541 -11.30 -8.91 2.40
CA SER A 541 -9.99 -8.50 1.85
C SER A 541 -8.84 -8.61 2.86
N ASN A 542 -9.17 -8.61 4.16
CA ASN A 542 -8.24 -8.71 5.27
C ASN A 542 -8.42 -10.03 6.05
N LYS A 543 -9.03 -11.05 5.44
CA LYS A 543 -9.13 -12.38 6.05
C LYS A 543 -7.73 -12.89 6.43
N PRO A 544 -7.50 -13.30 7.69
CA PRO A 544 -6.21 -13.83 8.13
C PRO A 544 -5.90 -15.18 7.45
N PRO A 545 -4.62 -15.50 7.21
CA PRO A 545 -4.24 -16.83 6.77
C PRO A 545 -4.55 -17.88 7.86
N PRO A 546 -4.66 -19.17 7.50
CA PRO A 546 -4.93 -20.24 8.46
C PRO A 546 -3.92 -20.25 9.63
N ILE A 547 -4.44 -20.26 10.86
CA ILE A 547 -3.61 -20.28 12.07
C ILE A 547 -3.19 -21.71 12.37
N LYS A 548 -2.01 -22.08 11.86
CA LYS A 548 -1.42 -23.40 12.06
C LYS A 548 -0.82 -23.56 13.46
N LYS A 549 -0.69 -24.82 13.93
CA LYS A 549 -0.05 -25.17 15.21
C LYS A 549 1.30 -24.49 15.44
N GLN A 550 2.13 -24.42 14.40
CA GLN A 550 3.48 -23.82 14.45
C GLN A 550 3.46 -22.34 14.88
N HIS A 551 2.41 -21.59 14.52
CA HIS A 551 2.25 -20.17 14.84
C HIS A 551 2.04 -19.96 16.34
N LEU A 552 1.33 -20.88 16.99
CA LEU A 552 1.12 -20.83 18.44
C LEU A 552 2.39 -21.25 19.18
N THR A 553 3.16 -22.21 18.68
CA THR A 553 4.43 -22.59 19.35
C THR A 553 5.48 -21.48 19.34
N THR A 554 5.56 -20.69 18.26
CA THR A 554 6.54 -19.61 18.12
C THR A 554 6.04 -18.24 18.61
N SER A 555 4.79 -18.15 19.10
CA SER A 555 4.12 -16.87 19.43
C SER A 555 4.04 -15.89 18.26
N TYR A 556 4.07 -16.40 17.02
CA TYR A 556 4.10 -15.61 15.81
C TYR A 556 2.89 -15.93 14.94
N ILE A 557 2.00 -14.95 14.75
CA ILE A 557 0.84 -15.05 13.86
C ILE A 557 1.25 -14.50 12.48
N ALA A 558 1.21 -15.36 11.46
CA ALA A 558 1.46 -14.97 10.07
C ALA A 558 0.35 -14.05 9.53
N GLY A 559 0.70 -13.20 8.56
CA GLY A 559 -0.23 -12.29 7.89
C GLY A 559 0.26 -10.84 7.87
N THR A 560 -0.37 -10.03 7.02
CA THR A 560 -0.13 -8.58 6.95
C THR A 560 -0.64 -7.87 8.20
N ALA A 561 -0.24 -6.61 8.41
CA ALA A 561 -0.76 -5.79 9.50
C ALA A 561 -2.29 -5.71 9.51
N SER A 562 -2.92 -5.50 8.34
CA SER A 562 -4.39 -5.44 8.22
C SER A 562 -5.06 -6.78 8.55
N GLN A 563 -4.46 -7.91 8.16
CA GLN A 563 -4.98 -9.24 8.49
C GLN A 563 -4.89 -9.56 9.99
N LYS A 564 -3.77 -9.21 10.63
CA LYS A 564 -3.59 -9.35 12.08
C LYS A 564 -4.57 -8.49 12.87
N LEU A 565 -4.82 -7.26 12.40
CA LEU A 565 -5.79 -6.35 12.99
C LEU A 565 -7.23 -6.86 12.82
N CYS A 566 -7.59 -7.35 11.63
CA CYS A 566 -8.89 -7.97 11.37
C CYS A 566 -9.16 -9.16 12.29
N LEU A 567 -8.18 -10.08 12.41
CA LEU A 567 -8.26 -11.20 13.35
C LEU A 567 -8.45 -10.74 14.79
N PHE A 568 -7.69 -9.74 15.24
CA PHE A 568 -7.85 -9.18 16.60
C PHE A 568 -9.22 -8.54 16.78
N GLN A 569 -9.68 -7.73 15.82
CA GLN A 569 -10.97 -7.04 15.89
C GLN A 569 -12.14 -8.04 15.98
N LEU A 570 -12.09 -9.12 15.20
CA LEU A 570 -13.15 -10.13 15.13
C LEU A 570 -12.93 -11.29 16.09
N PHE A 571 -11.85 -11.30 16.88
CA PHE A 571 -11.53 -12.41 17.80
C PHE A 571 -12.72 -12.80 18.69
N PRO A 572 -13.42 -11.88 19.38
CA PRO A 572 -14.55 -12.24 20.23
C PRO A 572 -15.76 -12.76 19.47
N VAL A 573 -15.91 -12.39 18.19
CA VAL A 573 -17.01 -12.84 17.33
C VAL A 573 -16.71 -14.25 16.80
N ILE A 574 -15.46 -14.50 16.40
CA ILE A 574 -15.02 -15.81 15.90
C ILE A 574 -15.06 -16.88 17.00
N PHE A 575 -14.66 -16.52 18.22
CA PHE A 575 -14.52 -17.43 19.36
C PHE A 575 -15.52 -17.13 20.49
N HIS A 576 -16.72 -16.67 20.12
CA HIS A 576 -17.72 -16.15 21.07
C HIS A 576 -18.15 -17.16 22.14
N ASP A 577 -18.01 -18.44 21.86
CA ASP A 577 -18.37 -19.56 22.73
C ASP A 577 -17.38 -19.79 23.87
N ILE A 578 -16.14 -19.30 23.75
CA ILE A 578 -15.08 -19.54 24.74
C ILE A 578 -14.59 -18.29 25.48
N ILE A 579 -14.92 -17.08 25.03
CA ILE A 579 -14.34 -15.83 25.57
C ILE A 579 -14.57 -15.66 27.08
N ASP A 580 -15.68 -16.15 27.61
CA ASP A 580 -16.01 -16.06 29.05
C ASP A 580 -15.12 -16.95 29.93
N HIS A 581 -14.41 -17.90 29.33
CA HIS A 581 -13.50 -18.81 30.03
C HIS A 581 -12.03 -18.35 29.98
N LEU A 582 -11.72 -17.34 29.18
CA LEU A 582 -10.35 -16.85 28.99
C LEU A 582 -10.04 -15.71 29.97
N THR A 583 -9.10 -15.96 30.89
CA THR A 583 -8.69 -14.98 31.90
C THR A 583 -7.91 -13.82 31.28
N LEU A 584 -7.20 -14.04 30.17
CA LEU A 584 -6.42 -13.00 29.48
C LEU A 584 -7.30 -12.04 28.64
N MET A 585 -8.62 -12.23 28.58
CA MET A 585 -9.53 -11.30 27.89
C MET A 585 -9.51 -9.88 28.46
N ILE A 586 -9.04 -9.70 29.69
CA ILE A 586 -8.82 -8.35 30.24
C ILE A 586 -7.76 -7.57 29.45
N LEU A 587 -6.70 -8.23 28.96
CA LEU A 587 -5.68 -7.62 28.11
C LEU A 587 -6.24 -7.25 26.74
N TYR A 588 -7.06 -8.15 26.16
CA TYR A 588 -7.79 -7.88 24.93
C TYR A 588 -8.62 -6.62 25.05
N THR A 589 -9.46 -6.55 26.09
CA THR A 589 -10.44 -5.47 26.28
C THR A 589 -9.73 -4.12 26.40
N VAL A 590 -8.69 -4.03 27.24
CA VAL A 590 -7.95 -2.78 27.42
C VAL A 590 -7.21 -2.38 26.14
N LEU A 591 -6.57 -3.32 25.44
CA LEU A 591 -5.91 -3.02 24.16
C LEU A 591 -6.92 -2.60 23.09
N ARG A 592 -8.06 -3.28 23.00
CA ARG A 592 -9.14 -2.98 22.05
C ARG A 592 -9.72 -1.58 22.27
N GLU A 593 -9.82 -1.17 23.54
CA GLU A 593 -10.22 0.19 23.89
C GLU A 593 -9.15 1.23 23.49
N ILE A 594 -7.86 0.97 23.76
CA ILE A 594 -6.76 1.85 23.29
C ILE A 594 -6.79 1.99 21.76
N ILE A 595 -6.99 0.88 21.04
CA ILE A 595 -7.13 0.85 19.58
C ILE A 595 -8.27 1.76 19.12
N SER A 596 -9.40 1.75 19.84
CA SER A 596 -10.54 2.61 19.49
C SER A 596 -10.18 4.10 19.49
N TYR A 597 -9.27 4.54 20.38
CA TYR A 597 -8.79 5.92 20.42
C TYR A 597 -7.73 6.23 19.36
N VAL A 598 -6.71 5.38 19.20
CA VAL A 598 -5.57 5.68 18.29
C VAL A 598 -5.94 5.59 16.81
N TYR A 599 -6.99 4.84 16.46
CA TYR A 599 -7.56 4.79 15.11
C TYR A 599 -8.65 5.87 14.86
N SER A 600 -9.00 6.66 15.87
CA SER A 600 -10.01 7.73 15.72
C SER A 600 -9.55 8.87 14.84
N ASN A 601 -10.46 9.32 13.97
CA ASN A 601 -10.33 10.52 13.15
C ASN A 601 -11.72 11.19 13.02
N PRO A 602 -12.07 12.14 13.91
CA PRO A 602 -11.19 12.90 14.79
C PRO A 602 -11.05 12.32 16.21
N ILE A 603 -10.18 12.93 17.04
CA ILE A 603 -10.02 12.59 18.46
C ILE A 603 -10.27 13.81 19.35
N ARG A 604 -10.86 13.61 20.54
CA ARG A 604 -11.05 14.68 21.54
C ARG A 604 -9.87 14.78 22.51
N LYS A 605 -9.45 15.99 22.89
CA LYS A 605 -8.37 16.20 23.89
C LYS A 605 -8.79 15.71 25.26
N SER A 606 -10.06 15.86 25.61
CA SER A 606 -10.65 15.31 26.83
C SER A 606 -10.44 13.80 27.00
N TRP A 607 -10.32 13.04 25.90
CA TRP A 607 -10.06 11.61 25.93
C TRP A 607 -8.61 11.24 26.29
N ILE A 608 -7.65 12.15 26.10
CA ILE A 608 -6.22 11.85 26.24
C ILE A 608 -5.86 11.43 27.68
N SER A 609 -6.47 12.09 28.68
CA SER A 609 -6.20 11.75 30.09
C SER A 609 -6.67 10.34 30.43
N TYR A 610 -7.85 9.94 29.95
CA TYR A 610 -8.37 8.60 30.17
C TYR A 610 -7.57 7.55 29.39
N MET A 611 -7.21 7.85 28.14
CA MET A 611 -6.34 6.98 27.33
C MET A 611 -4.97 6.76 27.99
N ASN A 612 -4.43 7.76 28.68
CA ASN A 612 -3.18 7.62 29.44
C ASN A 612 -3.30 6.60 30.57
N GLU A 613 -4.40 6.62 31.32
CA GLU A 613 -4.65 5.63 32.37
C GLU A 613 -4.91 4.23 31.78
N LEU A 614 -5.61 4.14 30.65
CA LEU A 614 -5.76 2.88 29.91
C LEU A 614 -4.41 2.29 29.48
N CYS A 615 -3.51 3.09 28.90
CA CYS A 615 -2.20 2.61 28.49
C CYS A 615 -1.34 2.14 29.68
N LYS A 616 -1.39 2.84 30.82
CA LYS A 616 -0.71 2.39 32.05
C LYS A 616 -1.31 1.09 32.56
N ARG A 617 -2.64 0.98 32.58
CA ARG A 617 -3.35 -0.25 32.98
C ARG A 617 -2.98 -1.42 32.07
N PHE A 618 -2.97 -1.22 30.75
CA PHE A 618 -2.54 -2.24 29.79
C PHE A 618 -1.13 -2.74 30.09
N HIS A 619 -0.18 -1.83 30.30
CA HIS A 619 1.18 -2.21 30.64
C HIS A 619 1.28 -2.94 32.00
N ALA A 620 0.54 -2.50 33.02
CA ALA A 620 0.52 -3.18 34.31
C ALA A 620 -0.02 -4.63 34.18
N LEU A 621 -1.11 -4.82 33.43
CA LEU A 621 -1.65 -6.15 33.14
C LEU A 621 -0.67 -7.01 32.32
N MET A 622 0.07 -6.41 31.40
CA MET A 622 1.11 -7.12 30.64
C MET A 622 2.23 -7.62 31.56
N VAL A 623 2.67 -6.79 32.51
CA VAL A 623 3.66 -7.18 33.53
C VAL A 623 3.12 -8.29 34.45
N GLU A 624 1.86 -8.17 34.88
CA GLU A 624 1.22 -9.11 35.80
C GLU A 624 0.98 -10.49 35.16
N HIS A 625 0.38 -10.51 33.98
CA HIS A 625 -0.10 -11.76 33.35
C HIS A 625 0.87 -12.33 32.32
N LEU A 626 1.68 -11.50 31.65
CA LEU A 626 2.57 -11.91 30.57
C LEU A 626 3.97 -11.26 30.69
N PRO A 627 4.67 -11.38 31.84
CA PRO A 627 5.92 -10.67 32.12
C PRO A 627 7.01 -10.92 31.06
N ASP A 628 7.10 -12.13 30.53
CA ASP A 628 8.09 -12.49 29.50
C ASP A 628 7.82 -11.83 28.14
N LEU A 629 6.60 -11.31 27.93
CA LEU A 629 6.15 -10.71 26.68
C LEU A 629 6.04 -9.18 26.76
N VAL A 630 6.59 -8.55 27.80
CA VAL A 630 6.69 -7.08 27.89
C VAL A 630 7.82 -6.59 26.98
N THR A 631 7.48 -6.41 25.71
CA THR A 631 8.40 -5.97 24.66
C THR A 631 8.51 -4.45 24.57
N PRO A 632 9.53 -3.89 23.91
CA PRO A 632 9.60 -2.48 23.56
C PRO A 632 8.34 -1.93 22.86
N LYS A 633 7.68 -2.73 22.01
CA LYS A 633 6.43 -2.34 21.34
C LYS A 633 5.27 -2.17 22.33
N VAL A 634 5.17 -3.04 23.34
CA VAL A 634 4.20 -2.87 24.45
C VAL A 634 4.45 -1.56 25.17
N HIS A 635 5.72 -1.20 25.40
CA HIS A 635 6.07 0.09 25.97
C HIS A 635 5.70 1.27 25.06
N PHE A 636 5.94 1.19 23.74
CA PHE A 636 5.62 2.29 22.82
C PHE A 636 4.12 2.66 22.82
N ILE A 637 3.23 1.70 23.09
CA ILE A 637 1.79 1.96 23.25
C ILE A 637 1.51 2.99 24.35
N THR A 638 2.37 3.05 25.37
CA THR A 638 2.23 3.99 26.49
C THR A 638 2.58 5.43 26.14
N GLU A 639 3.22 5.65 24.99
CA GLU A 639 3.61 6.98 24.52
C GLU A 639 2.53 7.63 23.62
N TYR A 640 1.51 6.89 23.17
CA TYR A 640 0.43 7.45 22.34
C TYR A 640 -0.27 8.67 22.96
N PRO A 641 -0.62 8.73 24.26
CA PRO A 641 -1.26 9.92 24.83
C PRO A 641 -0.45 11.20 24.62
N ARG A 642 0.85 11.16 24.93
CA ARG A 642 1.75 12.30 24.70
C ARG A 642 1.99 12.54 23.21
N SER A 643 2.07 11.47 22.43
CA SER A 643 2.24 11.56 20.98
C SER A 643 1.08 12.29 20.33
N ILE A 644 -0.17 12.08 20.77
CA ILE A 644 -1.33 12.75 20.20
C ILE A 644 -1.27 14.26 20.41
N GLU A 645 -0.88 14.71 21.60
CA GLU A 645 -0.67 16.15 21.84
C GLU A 645 0.44 16.74 20.96
N LYS A 646 1.49 15.94 20.68
CA LYS A 646 2.71 16.41 20.05
C LYS A 646 2.66 16.36 18.52
N HIS A 647 2.20 15.24 17.99
CA HIS A 647 2.24 14.85 16.58
C HIS A 647 0.84 14.72 15.96
N GLY A 648 -0.22 14.71 16.77
CA GLY A 648 -1.60 14.68 16.29
C GLY A 648 -2.17 13.28 16.17
N LEU A 649 -3.10 13.13 15.25
CA LEU A 649 -3.84 11.89 15.04
C LEU A 649 -2.91 10.74 14.63
N PRO A 650 -2.84 9.62 15.38
CA PRO A 650 -1.91 8.53 15.07
C PRO A 650 -2.19 7.89 13.71
N ILE A 651 -3.46 7.73 13.34
CA ILE A 651 -3.88 7.20 12.03
C ILE A 651 -3.35 8.01 10.85
N LEU A 652 -3.19 9.33 10.99
CA LEU A 652 -2.63 10.18 9.94
C LEU A 652 -1.12 9.99 9.80
N ASN A 653 -0.45 9.51 10.84
CA ASN A 653 0.99 9.30 10.90
C ASN A 653 1.35 7.82 10.72
N SER A 654 0.41 6.97 10.33
CA SER A 654 0.66 5.54 10.12
C SER A 654 1.50 5.28 8.87
N CYS A 655 2.40 4.29 8.96
CA CYS A 655 3.28 3.87 7.87
C CYS A 655 2.57 3.03 6.79
N LEU A 656 1.36 2.52 7.03
CA LEU A 656 0.66 1.55 6.17
C LEU A 656 0.55 1.97 4.70
N ARG A 657 0.23 3.23 4.41
CA ARG A 657 0.10 3.72 3.03
C ARG A 657 1.45 3.91 2.34
N PHE A 658 2.49 4.24 3.10
CA PHE A 658 3.85 4.33 2.59
C PHE A 658 4.41 2.95 2.24
N GLU A 659 4.12 1.92 3.04
CA GLU A 659 4.48 0.54 2.69
C GLU A 659 3.76 0.04 1.45
N ALA A 660 2.47 0.37 1.31
CA ALA A 660 1.73 0.08 0.08
C ALA A 660 2.38 0.73 -1.16
N LYS A 661 3.03 1.89 -1.02
CA LYS A 661 3.79 2.54 -2.12
C LYS A 661 4.97 1.69 -2.60
N HIS A 662 5.59 0.91 -1.72
CA HIS A 662 6.72 0.05 -2.09
C HIS A 662 6.35 -1.00 -3.13
N LEU A 663 5.09 -1.46 -3.14
CA LEU A 663 4.60 -2.45 -4.11
C LEU A 663 4.83 -2.00 -5.56
N TYR A 664 4.62 -0.72 -5.86
CA TYR A 664 4.88 -0.15 -7.18
C TYR A 664 6.33 -0.38 -7.63
N PHE A 665 7.29 -0.10 -6.76
CA PHE A 665 8.71 -0.27 -7.06
C PHE A 665 9.10 -1.76 -7.14
N LYS A 666 8.57 -2.61 -6.26
CA LYS A 666 8.76 -4.07 -6.30
C LYS A 666 8.22 -4.66 -7.62
N GLN A 667 7.04 -4.24 -8.07
CA GLN A 667 6.44 -4.68 -9.34
C GLN A 667 7.27 -4.26 -10.56
N ILE A 668 7.81 -3.03 -10.59
CA ILE A 668 8.67 -2.61 -11.69
C ILE A 668 9.96 -3.43 -11.71
N ALA A 669 10.61 -3.61 -10.54
CA ALA A 669 11.85 -4.36 -10.46
C ALA A 669 11.66 -5.82 -10.91
N SER A 670 10.58 -6.48 -10.47
CA SER A 670 10.28 -7.86 -10.86
C SER A 670 10.01 -7.99 -12.37
N ARG A 671 9.28 -7.06 -12.97
CA ARG A 671 8.96 -7.07 -14.41
C ARG A 671 10.13 -6.66 -15.31
N ALA A 672 11.02 -5.80 -14.81
CA ALA A 672 12.16 -5.34 -15.59
C ALA A 672 13.19 -6.44 -15.83
N PHE A 673 13.32 -7.39 -14.89
CA PHE A 673 14.35 -8.45 -14.87
C PHE A 673 15.77 -7.93 -15.15
N ASN A 674 16.03 -6.67 -14.83
CA ASN A 674 17.28 -5.97 -15.12
C ASN A 674 17.69 -5.12 -13.93
N PHE A 675 18.76 -5.56 -13.27
CA PHE A 675 19.34 -4.89 -12.10
C PHE A 675 20.56 -4.03 -12.45
N LYS A 676 20.73 -3.66 -13.73
CA LYS A 676 21.72 -2.66 -14.15
C LYS A 676 21.18 -1.27 -13.82
N ASN A 677 21.70 -0.68 -12.73
CA ASN A 677 21.27 0.62 -12.19
C ASN A 677 19.75 0.68 -11.88
N PRO A 678 19.27 -0.14 -10.93
CA PRO A 678 17.86 -0.15 -10.52
C PRO A 678 17.39 1.21 -10.03
N LEU A 679 18.24 1.98 -9.33
CA LEU A 679 17.89 3.32 -8.84
C LEU A 679 17.40 4.25 -9.96
N LEU A 680 18.15 4.32 -11.07
CA LEU A 680 17.76 5.16 -12.22
C LEU A 680 16.48 4.65 -12.87
N THR A 681 16.38 3.33 -13.06
CA THR A 681 15.20 2.71 -13.68
C THR A 681 13.94 3.02 -12.87
N LEU A 682 13.96 2.77 -11.56
CA LEU A 682 12.83 2.99 -10.67
C LEU A 682 12.46 4.47 -10.57
N ALA A 683 13.43 5.37 -10.39
CA ALA A 683 13.17 6.80 -10.31
C ALA A 683 12.60 7.36 -11.62
N LYS A 684 13.10 6.89 -12.77
CA LYS A 684 12.60 7.29 -14.09
C LYS A 684 11.17 6.81 -14.33
N ARG A 685 10.88 5.54 -14.03
CA ARG A 685 9.54 4.97 -14.15
C ARG A 685 8.55 5.71 -13.24
N TYR A 686 8.96 6.04 -12.01
CA TYR A 686 8.19 6.89 -11.10
C TYR A 686 7.85 8.27 -11.71
N GLN A 687 8.82 8.95 -12.33
CA GLN A 687 8.58 10.24 -12.99
C GLN A 687 7.59 10.13 -14.14
N LEU A 688 7.67 9.05 -14.94
CA LEU A 688 6.69 8.78 -16.00
C LEU A 688 5.27 8.52 -15.45
N ARG A 689 5.16 7.76 -14.36
CA ARG A 689 3.86 7.58 -13.67
C ARG A 689 3.32 8.92 -13.15
N SER A 690 4.18 9.78 -12.61
CA SER A 690 3.78 11.11 -12.13
C SER A 690 3.22 11.98 -13.26
N CYS A 691 3.81 11.90 -14.47
CA CYS A 691 3.29 12.58 -15.67
C CYS A 691 1.86 12.13 -16.01
N LEU A 692 1.61 10.82 -15.94
CA LEU A 692 0.29 10.24 -16.20
C LEU A 692 -0.74 10.75 -15.18
N LEU A 693 -0.39 10.73 -13.88
CA LEU A 693 -1.28 11.13 -12.79
C LEU A 693 -1.64 12.62 -12.86
N ASN A 694 -0.66 13.48 -13.18
CA ASN A 694 -0.87 14.93 -13.32
C ASN A 694 -1.80 15.25 -14.49
N LYS A 695 -1.77 14.47 -15.59
CA LYS A 695 -2.63 14.71 -16.76
C LYS A 695 -4.06 14.23 -16.56
N THR A 696 -4.21 13.03 -16.03
CA THR A 696 -5.52 12.39 -15.82
C THR A 696 -6.37 13.10 -14.77
N LYS A 697 -5.76 14.00 -13.97
CA LYS A 697 -6.33 14.45 -12.70
C LYS A 697 -6.76 13.25 -11.86
N SER A 698 -5.98 12.16 -11.89
CA SER A 698 -6.31 10.88 -11.22
C SER A 698 -6.50 11.04 -9.70
N LEU A 699 -5.93 12.09 -9.11
CA LEU A 699 -6.31 12.62 -7.80
C LEU A 699 -7.71 13.29 -7.87
N SER A 700 -8.68 12.58 -8.47
CA SER A 700 -9.98 13.10 -8.81
C SER A 700 -10.75 13.42 -7.54
N LEU A 701 -11.13 14.69 -7.41
CA LEU A 701 -12.00 15.18 -6.34
C LEU A 701 -13.47 14.87 -6.60
N SER A 702 -13.84 14.59 -7.86
CA SER A 702 -15.22 14.27 -8.18
C SER A 702 -15.57 12.91 -7.59
N ALA A 703 -16.66 12.88 -6.84
CA ALA A 703 -17.40 11.66 -6.55
C ALA A 703 -17.95 11.11 -7.87
N VAL A 704 -17.08 10.52 -8.71
CA VAL A 704 -17.55 9.76 -9.86
C VAL A 704 -18.27 8.56 -9.28
N THR A 705 -19.59 8.63 -9.25
CA THR A 705 -20.43 7.51 -8.87
C THR A 705 -20.42 6.57 -10.06
N THR A 706 -19.46 5.64 -10.08
CA THR A 706 -19.39 4.62 -11.13
C THR A 706 -20.40 3.54 -10.81
N ILE A 707 -21.35 3.34 -11.72
CA ILE A 707 -22.32 2.25 -11.62
C ILE A 707 -21.69 1.03 -12.29
N ARG A 708 -21.48 -0.06 -11.52
CA ARG A 708 -20.86 -1.28 -12.06
C ARG A 708 -21.80 -2.07 -12.97
N SER A 709 -23.01 -2.33 -12.49
CA SER A 709 -24.06 -2.92 -13.32
C SER A 709 -25.43 -2.42 -12.87
N SER A 710 -26.38 -2.42 -13.81
CA SER A 710 -27.73 -1.96 -13.51
C SER A 710 -28.78 -2.69 -14.34
N LYS A 711 -29.98 -2.85 -13.78
CA LYS A 711 -31.12 -3.52 -14.40
C LYS A 711 -32.30 -2.57 -14.45
N LEU A 712 -32.97 -2.50 -15.62
CA LEU A 712 -34.19 -1.72 -15.76
C LEU A 712 -35.32 -2.31 -14.88
N ILE A 713 -35.97 -1.45 -14.12
CA ILE A 713 -37.13 -1.79 -13.28
C ILE A 713 -38.32 -0.92 -13.65
N GLU A 714 -39.48 -1.56 -13.72
CA GLU A 714 -40.76 -0.86 -13.87
C GLU A 714 -41.21 -0.28 -12.52
N TRP A 715 -41.70 0.96 -12.54
CA TRP A 715 -42.19 1.65 -11.33
C TRP A 715 -43.16 0.79 -10.49
N CYS A 716 -44.09 0.07 -11.13
CA CYS A 716 -45.07 -0.79 -10.47
C CYS A 716 -44.48 -1.98 -9.73
N LYS A 717 -43.21 -2.35 -9.98
CA LYS A 717 -42.51 -3.44 -9.29
C LYS A 717 -41.79 -2.97 -8.02
N LEU A 718 -41.65 -1.66 -7.82
CA LEU A 718 -41.12 -1.11 -6.57
C LEU A 718 -42.19 -1.21 -5.47
N SER A 719 -41.74 -1.43 -4.23
CA SER A 719 -42.65 -1.41 -3.08
C SER A 719 -43.26 -0.01 -2.89
N HIS A 720 -44.46 0.05 -2.30
CA HIS A 720 -45.16 1.32 -2.09
C HIS A 720 -44.33 2.32 -1.25
N SER A 721 -43.58 1.81 -0.27
CA SER A 721 -42.66 2.61 0.55
C SER A 721 -41.56 3.28 -0.28
N ILE A 722 -40.95 2.54 -1.21
CA ILE A 722 -39.91 3.07 -2.10
C ILE A 722 -40.51 4.08 -3.07
N GLN A 723 -41.67 3.78 -3.67
CA GLN A 723 -42.38 4.71 -4.55
C GLN A 723 -42.64 6.05 -3.82
N HIS A 724 -43.15 6.00 -2.59
CA HIS A 724 -43.41 7.21 -1.81
C HIS A 724 -42.14 8.01 -1.50
N LEU A 725 -41.01 7.36 -1.21
CA LEU A 725 -39.72 8.03 -1.04
C LEU A 725 -39.25 8.74 -2.31
N LEU A 726 -39.42 8.09 -3.47
CA LEU A 726 -38.99 8.61 -4.77
C LEU A 726 -39.89 9.76 -5.30
N MET A 727 -41.19 9.72 -5.00
CA MET A 727 -42.14 10.76 -5.42
C MET A 727 -41.83 12.16 -4.84
N LYS A 728 -41.00 12.25 -3.80
CA LYS A 728 -40.54 13.53 -3.25
C LYS A 728 -39.54 14.25 -4.14
N ASP A 729 -38.82 13.52 -4.99
CA ASP A 729 -37.69 14.04 -5.77
C ASP A 729 -37.93 14.03 -7.28
N VAL A 730 -38.90 13.25 -7.76
CA VAL A 730 -39.10 13.02 -9.20
C VAL A 730 -40.57 13.14 -9.58
N ASN A 731 -40.90 14.14 -10.41
CA ASN A 731 -42.27 14.46 -10.83
C ASN A 731 -42.78 13.59 -12.01
N LYS A 732 -41.87 12.97 -12.77
CA LYS A 732 -42.15 12.03 -13.88
C LYS A 732 -41.03 11.00 -13.95
N ILE A 733 -41.36 9.71 -13.82
CA ILE A 733 -40.37 8.64 -13.80
C ILE A 733 -40.53 7.81 -15.07
N ASN A 734 -39.66 8.04 -16.05
CA ASN A 734 -39.72 7.34 -17.33
C ASN A 734 -38.89 6.04 -17.31
N THR A 735 -37.75 6.04 -16.63
CA THR A 735 -36.84 4.87 -16.53
C THR A 735 -36.12 4.85 -15.19
N ILE A 736 -36.13 3.67 -14.55
CA ILE A 736 -35.46 3.42 -13.27
C ILE A 736 -34.53 2.24 -13.47
N TYR A 737 -33.30 2.39 -13.02
CA TYR A 737 -32.35 1.29 -13.00
C TYR A 737 -32.01 0.95 -11.55
N GLU A 738 -32.14 -0.31 -11.18
CA GLU A 738 -31.55 -0.81 -9.94
C GLU A 738 -30.09 -1.18 -10.19
N CYS A 739 -29.21 -0.57 -9.41
CA CYS A 739 -27.77 -0.77 -9.49
C CYS A 739 -27.34 -1.86 -8.50
N SER A 740 -26.43 -2.74 -8.93
CA SER A 740 -25.85 -3.77 -8.06
C SER A 740 -24.94 -3.18 -6.99
N SER A 741 -24.13 -2.19 -7.39
CA SER A 741 -23.24 -1.42 -6.54
C SER A 741 -22.87 -0.11 -7.21
N ILE A 742 -22.45 0.86 -6.41
CA ILE A 742 -21.81 2.09 -6.85
C ILE A 742 -20.45 2.23 -6.18
N ASP A 743 -19.48 2.75 -6.90
CA ASP A 743 -18.23 3.19 -6.29
C ASP A 743 -18.36 4.70 -6.00
N TYR A 744 -18.39 5.06 -4.72
CA TYR A 744 -18.38 6.46 -4.27
C TYR A 744 -17.05 6.70 -3.57
N HIS A 745 -16.23 7.61 -4.11
CA HIS A 745 -14.91 7.93 -3.54
C HIS A 745 -14.00 6.70 -3.35
N HIS A 746 -14.05 5.76 -4.31
CA HIS A 746 -13.36 4.45 -4.30
C HIS A 746 -13.86 3.46 -3.23
N ILE A 747 -14.97 3.76 -2.56
CA ILE A 747 -15.65 2.86 -1.64
C ILE A 747 -16.80 2.21 -2.40
N ASN A 748 -16.76 0.88 -2.51
CA ASN A 748 -17.85 0.13 -3.12
C ASN A 748 -19.02 0.03 -2.15
N ILE A 749 -20.14 0.62 -2.53
CA ILE A 749 -21.41 0.59 -1.80
C ILE A 749 -22.36 -0.32 -2.57
N ARG A 750 -22.99 -1.27 -1.88
CA ARG A 750 -23.86 -2.28 -2.47
C ARG A 750 -25.04 -2.57 -1.57
N GLN A 751 -26.00 -3.34 -2.07
CA GLN A 751 -27.04 -3.89 -1.20
C GLN A 751 -26.40 -4.70 -0.06
N GLY A 752 -26.90 -4.49 1.16
CA GLY A 752 -26.41 -5.11 2.38
C GLY A 752 -25.29 -4.35 3.10
N SER A 753 -24.64 -3.39 2.45
CA SER A 753 -23.62 -2.53 3.08
C SER A 753 -24.21 -1.76 4.25
N ILE A 754 -23.45 -1.61 5.33
CA ILE A 754 -23.90 -0.82 6.48
C ILE A 754 -23.13 0.50 6.56
N VAL A 755 -23.83 1.59 6.87
CA VAL A 755 -23.24 2.92 7.06
C VAL A 755 -23.69 3.52 8.39
N VAL A 756 -22.87 4.42 8.96
CA VAL A 756 -23.25 5.22 10.12
C VAL A 756 -24.09 6.40 9.62
N HIS A 757 -25.39 6.40 9.94
CA HIS A 757 -26.30 7.45 9.50
C HIS A 757 -26.17 8.71 10.35
N HIS A 758 -26.16 8.55 11.67
CA HIS A 758 -25.98 9.65 12.62
C HIS A 758 -25.51 9.12 13.98
N LEU A 759 -25.07 10.04 14.84
CA LEU A 759 -24.78 9.73 16.25
C LEU A 759 -25.91 10.31 17.11
N ALA A 760 -26.64 9.44 17.80
CA ALA A 760 -27.74 9.75 18.70
C ALA A 760 -27.24 10.18 20.09
N HIS A 761 -27.99 11.10 20.71
CA HIS A 761 -27.76 11.62 22.07
C HIS A 761 -26.40 12.32 22.30
N ALA A 762 -26.18 12.80 23.53
CA ALA A 762 -24.92 13.43 23.96
C ALA A 762 -23.76 12.42 24.08
N GLU A 763 -24.07 11.12 24.18
CA GLU A 763 -23.10 10.03 24.32
C GLU A 763 -22.56 9.51 22.98
N GLU A 764 -22.95 10.12 21.86
CA GLU A 764 -22.44 9.81 20.52
C GLU A 764 -22.67 8.33 20.08
N ILE A 765 -23.79 7.74 20.49
CA ILE A 765 -24.16 6.35 20.13
C ILE A 765 -24.50 6.29 18.63
N PRO A 766 -23.86 5.40 17.84
CA PRO A 766 -24.13 5.32 16.42
C PRO A 766 -25.52 4.73 16.13
N VAL A 767 -26.20 5.33 15.17
CA VAL A 767 -27.37 4.76 14.50
C VAL A 767 -26.97 4.38 13.09
N PHE A 768 -27.26 3.14 12.71
CA PHE A 768 -26.82 2.56 11.46
C PHE A 768 -27.96 2.50 10.44
N CYS A 769 -27.58 2.38 9.17
CA CYS A 769 -28.49 2.01 8.11
C CYS A 769 -27.86 0.92 7.25
N GLN A 770 -28.65 -0.08 6.87
CA GLN A 770 -28.26 -1.08 5.90
C GLN A 770 -28.82 -0.70 4.52
N ILE A 771 -27.96 -0.66 3.50
CA ILE A 771 -28.38 -0.32 2.14
C ILE A 771 -29.33 -1.40 1.63
N TYR A 772 -30.57 -1.01 1.35
CA TYR A 772 -31.63 -1.90 0.87
C TYR A 772 -31.57 -2.02 -0.66
N CYS A 773 -31.49 -0.89 -1.37
CA CYS A 773 -31.27 -0.87 -2.81
C CYS A 773 -30.67 0.46 -3.27
N ILE A 774 -30.07 0.43 -4.47
CA ILE A 774 -29.49 1.61 -5.12
C ILE A 774 -30.22 1.81 -6.44
N LEU A 775 -30.78 2.99 -6.63
CA LEU A 775 -31.62 3.30 -7.79
C LEU A 775 -31.04 4.48 -8.56
N LYS A 776 -30.79 4.29 -9.85
CA LYS A 776 -30.53 5.38 -10.79
C LYS A 776 -31.83 5.80 -11.45
N VAL A 777 -32.20 7.06 -11.25
CA VAL A 777 -33.33 7.70 -11.95
C VAL A 777 -32.77 8.89 -12.71
N GLU A 778 -32.88 8.84 -14.03
CA GLU A 778 -32.22 9.79 -14.93
C GLU A 778 -30.70 9.82 -14.64
N ASP A 779 -30.15 10.99 -14.27
CA ASP A 779 -28.74 11.19 -13.92
C ASP A 779 -28.47 11.18 -12.42
N LYS A 780 -29.48 10.89 -11.58
CA LYS A 780 -29.34 10.88 -10.12
C LYS A 780 -29.28 9.46 -9.57
N CYS A 781 -28.30 9.21 -8.71
CA CYS A 781 -28.24 8.01 -7.90
C CYS A 781 -28.96 8.27 -6.57
N MET A 782 -29.88 7.39 -6.20
CA MET A 782 -30.62 7.42 -4.95
C MET A 782 -30.36 6.14 -4.18
N ILE A 783 -29.98 6.28 -2.92
CA ILE A 783 -29.68 5.15 -2.05
C ILE A 783 -30.81 5.03 -1.03
N ILE A 784 -31.51 3.91 -1.09
CA ILE A 784 -32.54 3.55 -0.12
C ILE A 784 -31.93 2.59 0.88
N ALA A 785 -32.09 2.89 2.16
CA ALA A 785 -31.53 2.11 3.24
C ALA A 785 -32.60 1.84 4.31
N GLU A 786 -32.47 0.72 5.00
CA GLU A 786 -33.26 0.36 6.16
C GLU A 786 -32.55 0.85 7.43
N ILE A 787 -33.28 1.52 8.33
CA ILE A 787 -32.75 1.94 9.63
C ILE A 787 -32.52 0.70 10.49
N LEU A 788 -31.38 0.65 11.17
CA LEU A 788 -31.06 -0.36 12.18
C LEU A 788 -31.10 0.32 13.56
N ASP A 789 -31.86 -0.26 14.49
CA ASP A 789 -31.89 0.20 15.87
C ASP A 789 -30.69 -0.37 16.62
N THR A 790 -29.92 0.49 17.29
CA THR A 790 -28.83 0.09 18.17
C THR A 790 -29.40 -0.24 19.55
N ILE A 791 -29.50 -1.53 19.87
CA ILE A 791 -30.11 -2.01 21.12
C ILE A 791 -29.18 -1.74 22.31
N SER A 792 -27.92 -2.16 22.18
CA SER A 792 -26.91 -2.01 23.24
C SER A 792 -25.50 -2.19 22.68
N PHE A 793 -24.50 -1.78 23.46
CA PHE A 793 -23.11 -2.15 23.19
C PHE A 793 -22.74 -3.38 24.04
N ASN A 794 -22.28 -4.44 23.39
CA ASN A 794 -21.84 -5.66 24.07
C ASN A 794 -20.32 -5.58 24.32
N ASP A 795 -19.94 -5.35 25.58
CA ASP A 795 -18.53 -5.21 25.99
C ASP A 795 -17.69 -6.46 25.73
N LYS A 796 -18.30 -7.66 25.80
CA LYS A 796 -17.58 -8.93 25.58
C LYS A 796 -17.22 -9.13 24.11
N LEU A 797 -18.18 -8.84 23.22
CA LEU A 797 -17.97 -8.92 21.76
C LEU A 797 -17.34 -7.65 21.18
N TRP A 798 -17.24 -6.59 21.97
CA TRP A 798 -16.84 -5.25 21.58
C TRP A 798 -17.59 -4.76 20.33
N SER A 799 -18.90 -5.00 20.30
CA SER A 799 -19.75 -4.79 19.12
C SER A 799 -21.12 -4.24 19.51
N TYR A 800 -21.73 -3.45 18.62
CA TYR A 800 -23.09 -2.94 18.79
C TYR A 800 -24.11 -4.00 18.38
N GLN A 801 -24.99 -4.39 19.29
CA GLN A 801 -26.13 -5.23 18.96
C GLN A 801 -27.18 -4.38 18.23
N ILE A 802 -27.68 -4.90 17.11
CA ILE A 802 -28.62 -4.19 16.24
C ILE A 802 -29.83 -5.04 15.86
N GLU A 803 -30.93 -4.37 15.53
CA GLU A 803 -32.15 -4.98 14.99
C GLU A 803 -32.68 -4.21 13.77
N LEU A 804 -33.27 -4.95 12.84
CA LEU A 804 -33.91 -4.41 11.65
C LEU A 804 -35.25 -3.77 12.03
N THR A 805 -35.46 -2.51 11.67
CA THR A 805 -36.70 -1.79 12.03
C THR A 805 -37.82 -1.95 11.00
N GLY A 806 -37.52 -2.47 9.80
CA GLY A 806 -38.43 -2.44 8.65
C GLY A 806 -38.63 -1.05 8.04
N THR A 807 -38.01 0.00 8.61
CA THR A 807 -38.22 1.38 8.20
C THR A 807 -37.24 1.78 7.11
N LEU A 808 -37.74 2.00 5.90
CA LEU A 808 -36.96 2.46 4.76
C LEU A 808 -36.87 3.99 4.70
N ILE A 809 -35.66 4.50 4.47
CA ILE A 809 -35.36 5.91 4.26
C ILE A 809 -34.47 6.11 3.03
N LYS A 810 -34.50 7.32 2.48
CA LYS A 810 -33.49 7.79 1.53
C LYS A 810 -32.34 8.40 2.33
N ILE A 811 -31.12 7.99 2.07
CA ILE A 811 -29.94 8.52 2.75
C ILE A 811 -29.08 9.39 1.83
N ASP A 812 -28.36 10.33 2.44
CA ASP A 812 -27.27 11.05 1.80
C ASP A 812 -25.94 10.38 2.19
N ILE A 813 -25.27 9.79 1.21
CA ILE A 813 -24.02 9.08 1.45
C ILE A 813 -22.88 10.02 1.83
N GLU A 814 -22.88 11.26 1.31
CA GLU A 814 -21.88 12.26 1.64
C GLU A 814 -21.98 12.61 3.13
N HIS A 815 -23.21 12.77 3.63
CA HIS A 815 -23.45 12.95 5.06
C HIS A 815 -22.96 11.75 5.89
N CYS A 816 -23.29 10.52 5.51
CA CYS A 816 -22.85 9.32 6.23
C CYS A 816 -21.31 9.23 6.28
N PHE A 817 -20.64 9.46 5.15
CA PHE A 817 -19.18 9.41 5.06
C PHE A 817 -18.47 10.61 5.70
N SER A 818 -19.18 11.73 5.91
CA SER A 818 -18.67 12.83 6.74
C SER A 818 -18.52 12.43 8.22
N ILE A 819 -19.32 11.45 8.68
CA ILE A 819 -19.27 10.88 10.04
C ILE A 819 -18.26 9.73 10.10
N PHE A 820 -18.40 8.76 9.20
CA PHE A 820 -17.53 7.59 9.12
C PHE A 820 -17.30 7.18 7.65
N PRO A 821 -16.10 7.40 7.08
CA PRO A 821 -15.85 7.28 5.65
C PRO A 821 -15.62 5.83 5.19
N HIS A 822 -16.36 4.87 5.75
CA HIS A 822 -16.30 3.45 5.38
C HIS A 822 -17.67 2.80 5.54
N CYS A 823 -17.89 1.74 4.76
CA CYS A 823 -18.99 0.81 5.00
C CYS A 823 -18.54 -0.29 5.97
N LEU A 824 -19.53 -0.89 6.64
CA LEU A 824 -19.36 -1.89 7.68
C LEU A 824 -20.09 -3.19 7.28
N ASP A 825 -19.65 -4.28 7.90
CA ASP A 825 -20.32 -5.57 7.87
C ASP A 825 -21.10 -5.82 9.18
N SER A 826 -22.03 -6.77 9.15
CA SER A 826 -22.68 -7.30 10.36
C SER A 826 -22.44 -8.79 10.49
N TYR A 827 -22.37 -9.25 11.74
CA TYR A 827 -22.10 -10.64 12.10
C TYR A 827 -23.19 -11.17 13.00
N VAL A 828 -23.57 -12.43 12.82
CA VAL A 828 -24.60 -13.09 13.63
C VAL A 828 -23.94 -13.93 14.71
N VAL A 829 -24.27 -13.66 15.98
CA VAL A 829 -23.84 -14.44 17.14
C VAL A 829 -25.09 -14.75 17.96
N GLU A 830 -25.34 -16.04 18.25
CA GLU A 830 -26.51 -16.49 19.03
C GLU A 830 -27.84 -15.88 18.55
N GLN A 831 -28.06 -15.85 17.23
CA GLN A 831 -29.25 -15.29 16.56
C GLN A 831 -29.39 -13.76 16.61
N SER A 832 -28.46 -13.05 17.24
CA SER A 832 -28.42 -11.58 17.26
C SER A 832 -27.42 -11.03 16.27
N HIS A 833 -27.71 -9.86 15.68
CA HIS A 833 -26.83 -9.18 14.74
C HIS A 833 -25.94 -8.17 15.46
N TYR A 834 -24.67 -8.13 15.08
CA TYR A 834 -23.65 -7.28 15.68
C TYR A 834 -22.85 -6.52 14.62
N ILE A 835 -22.57 -5.25 14.88
CA ILE A 835 -21.64 -4.43 14.09
C ILE A 835 -20.42 -4.11 14.94
N ASN A 836 -19.23 -4.44 14.43
CA ASN A 836 -17.96 -4.11 15.07
C ASN A 836 -17.33 -2.89 14.40
N ILE A 837 -17.01 -1.85 15.18
CA ILE A 837 -16.32 -0.65 14.68
C ILE A 837 -14.96 -0.54 15.35
N LEU A 838 -13.90 -0.44 14.56
CA LEU A 838 -12.53 -0.34 15.07
C LEU A 838 -12.32 0.92 15.93
N THR A 839 -12.90 2.03 15.52
CA THR A 839 -12.68 3.38 16.06
C THR A 839 -13.80 3.86 17.00
N ARG A 840 -13.50 4.81 17.89
CA ARG A 840 -14.53 5.68 18.47
C ARG A 840 -15.03 6.68 17.43
N LEU A 841 -16.31 7.02 17.53
CA LEU A 841 -16.98 7.98 16.66
C LEU A 841 -17.25 9.26 17.44
N THR A 842 -17.15 10.40 16.77
CA THR A 842 -17.45 11.72 17.34
C THR A 842 -17.80 12.68 16.22
N LYS A 843 -18.65 13.68 16.49
CA LYS A 843 -19.04 14.68 15.47
C LYS A 843 -17.90 15.66 15.18
N LYS A 844 -17.71 16.01 13.90
CA LYS A 844 -16.72 17.00 13.40
C LYS A 844 -17.25 18.44 13.44
#